data_AF-A0A3A6WEQ0-F1
#
_entry.id   AF-A0A3A6WEQ0-F1
#
_cell.length_a   1.000
_cell.length_b   1.000
_cell.length_c   1.000
_cell.angle_alpha   90.00
_cell.angle_beta   90.00
_cell.angle_gamma   90.00
#
_symmetry.space_group_name_H-M   'P 1'
#
loop_
_entity.id
_entity.type
_entity.pdbx_description
1 polymer ?
#
loop_
_entity_poly.entity_id
_entity_poly.type
_entity_poly.pdbx_seq_one_letter_code
_entity_poly.pdbx_strand_id
1 'polypeptide(L)'
;MANNNTQVSGSIGTAQQFMPNAPQTYQQNLSNVASVGSPMARFTNDADLLATGLSQLGVAWKQYTNDEEERKEKIAKAIAPQLYTSMTEAQKEGLTTRQILATSGKFNLQDNEYAVATIDRMRGTEMGKRIESDWQIYDDQHQQQPDLPRQFNTFDEFYEARLKDYMSEENIENQYAFQGGLEEQHMATKMAVFDTFTKRKETQLKLERVNGITAMVGDFARNNPDITVEDGTPYLESFITNIRETATSDSNLEYKLLGNVAEAISKTGNADLVEAFGQMEYDDRRRVKDVIDLSDYKDGANTEAVKIRNDRFVALNKDIEAIKTVEGLDEYYAKKKEESPEDYRLIAPLYNHAVANIKTEIARQQKLALMKQKTELARSNAMATLQPMFDAMLAGKASWNGMEFPRSEADLKDMGIDPDMFIGGAREMLRQRLLSGQYDGLQYVLANPLIGNAMRTSMKDQMDVALASMDQSGNMPEIVGIALSLYRARPNMIHQLLDPKWAGRIQALGSLQDSMGQDEGTKIFAMGMQALRDPDTADKVKTAINAIPMGSSETLNIRTGAWGYFDIPESTPTGLLGAIRDQAEILKATGRFTADQAMEKAKSNLIHSFVNYDGVLLPRSILNTTGVESEAFASEGVRHVLDELKEKQGAGSWVSYDPDQDVIYIRQAGSMEGLAYYPWDIGNRAYQYLNDTTAEERKGSDPEHTVVYGNEVINTDLSGSSLNQGKSKLRAFFGLD
;
A
#
# COMPACT_ATOMS: atom_id res chain seq x y z
N MET A 1 -15.53 53.21 -30.33
CA MET A 1 -14.30 53.99 -30.12
C MET A 1 -13.98 54.71 -31.42
N ALA A 2 -14.44 55.96 -31.56
CA ALA A 2 -14.17 56.79 -32.73
C ALA A 2 -13.40 58.02 -32.24
N ASN A 3 -12.06 57.98 -32.34
CA ASN A 3 -11.20 59.18 -32.28
C ASN A 3 -9.69 58.96 -32.52
N ASN A 4 -9.22 57.82 -33.07
CA ASN A 4 -7.79 57.63 -33.36
C ASN A 4 -7.40 57.85 -34.84
N ASN A 5 -8.34 57.83 -35.80
CA ASN A 5 -8.01 58.00 -37.22
C ASN A 5 -7.81 59.47 -37.65
N THR A 6 -8.32 60.44 -36.88
CA THR A 6 -8.24 61.87 -37.19
C THR A 6 -6.92 62.51 -36.74
N GLN A 7 -6.25 61.96 -35.72
CA GLN A 7 -4.97 62.50 -35.24
C GLN A 7 -3.78 62.12 -36.14
N VAL A 8 -3.79 60.92 -36.75
CA VAL A 8 -2.71 60.47 -37.63
C VAL A 8 -2.69 61.22 -38.97
N SER A 9 -3.87 61.52 -39.54
CA SER A 9 -4.00 62.31 -40.78
C SER A 9 -3.54 63.77 -40.59
N GLY A 10 -3.84 64.36 -39.43
CA GLY A 10 -3.38 65.71 -39.07
C GLY A 10 -1.87 65.84 -38.85
N SER A 11 -1.23 64.79 -38.32
CA SER A 11 0.23 64.72 -38.15
C SER A 11 1.00 64.47 -39.45
N ILE A 12 0.41 63.78 -40.43
CA ILE A 12 1.03 63.58 -41.76
C ILE A 12 1.01 64.90 -42.57
N GLY A 13 -0.10 65.63 -42.53
CA GLY A 13 -0.21 66.94 -43.20
C GLY A 13 0.69 68.02 -42.61
N THR A 14 0.99 67.96 -41.31
CA THR A 14 1.94 68.88 -40.65
C THR A 14 3.40 68.46 -40.82
N ALA A 15 3.72 67.16 -40.94
CA ALA A 15 5.07 66.69 -41.26
C ALA A 15 5.51 67.03 -42.70
N GLN A 16 4.57 67.12 -43.65
CA GLN A 16 4.86 67.53 -45.04
C GLN A 16 5.31 68.99 -45.17
N GLN A 17 4.89 69.89 -44.27
CA GLN A 17 5.25 71.32 -44.34
C GLN A 17 6.66 71.63 -43.78
N PHE A 18 7.31 70.69 -43.10
CA PHE A 18 8.62 70.89 -42.45
C PHE A 18 9.71 69.93 -42.94
N MET A 19 9.49 69.21 -44.06
CA MET A 19 10.56 68.45 -44.71
C MET A 19 11.65 69.41 -45.20
N PRO A 20 12.94 69.20 -44.84
CA PRO A 20 14.03 70.03 -45.35
C PRO A 20 14.10 69.91 -46.88
N ASN A 21 14.22 71.04 -47.58
CA ASN A 21 14.56 71.02 -49.00
C ASN A 21 15.83 70.19 -49.22
N ALA A 22 15.83 69.41 -50.31
CA ALA A 22 16.89 68.45 -50.63
C ALA A 22 18.30 69.08 -50.50
N PRO A 23 19.26 68.43 -49.82
CA PRO A 23 20.61 68.93 -49.70
C PRO A 23 21.31 68.97 -51.07
N GLN A 24 22.02 70.09 -51.34
CA GLN A 24 22.70 70.40 -52.60
C GLN A 24 23.81 69.41 -53.04
N THR A 25 24.15 68.39 -52.24
CA THR A 25 25.22 67.43 -52.58
C THR A 25 24.93 66.57 -53.81
N TYR A 26 23.67 66.44 -54.25
CA TYR A 26 23.33 65.80 -55.53
C TYR A 26 23.43 66.73 -56.75
N GLN A 27 23.61 68.05 -56.56
CA GLN A 27 23.93 68.97 -57.66
C GLN A 27 25.38 68.80 -58.16
N GLN A 28 26.27 68.20 -57.39
CA GLN A 28 27.65 67.94 -57.86
C GLN A 28 27.78 66.68 -58.74
N ASN A 29 26.90 65.69 -58.60
CA ASN A 29 26.84 64.56 -59.54
C ASN A 29 25.96 64.83 -60.78
N LEU A 30 25.37 66.02 -60.86
CA LEU A 30 24.69 66.53 -62.06
C LEU A 30 25.67 67.06 -63.12
N SER A 31 27.00 67.05 -62.89
CA SER A 31 27.98 67.52 -63.89
C SER A 31 28.16 66.57 -65.07
N ASN A 32 27.65 65.33 -65.01
CA ASN A 32 27.88 64.30 -66.02
C ASN A 32 26.58 63.81 -66.69
N VAL A 33 25.59 64.69 -66.88
CA VAL A 33 24.73 64.51 -68.05
C VAL A 33 25.62 64.84 -69.25
N ALA A 34 26.20 63.80 -69.86
CA ALA A 34 27.05 63.95 -71.02
C ALA A 34 26.38 64.89 -72.02
N SER A 35 27.09 65.95 -72.40
CA SER A 35 26.65 66.84 -73.48
C SER A 35 26.34 65.97 -74.69
N VAL A 36 25.07 65.94 -75.08
CA VAL A 36 24.63 65.33 -76.33
C VAL A 36 25.51 65.93 -77.43
N GLY A 37 26.26 65.07 -78.11
CA GLY A 37 27.26 65.45 -79.10
C GLY A 37 26.71 66.42 -80.14
N SER A 38 27.57 67.38 -80.51
CA SER A 38 27.29 68.46 -81.44
C SER A 38 26.53 68.03 -82.70
N PRO A 39 25.57 68.82 -83.20
CA PRO A 39 24.98 68.60 -84.52
C PRO A 39 25.97 69.04 -85.59
N MET A 40 26.29 68.18 -86.56
CA MET A 40 26.85 68.63 -87.84
C MET A 40 25.99 68.18 -89.03
N ALA A 41 25.38 69.21 -89.62
CA ALA A 41 25.26 69.50 -91.04
C ALA A 41 24.55 68.49 -91.96
N ARG A 42 23.25 68.71 -92.17
CA ARG A 42 22.68 69.35 -93.39
C ARG A 42 21.15 69.18 -93.37
N PHE A 43 20.44 70.13 -92.80
CA PHE A 43 18.99 70.24 -92.97
C PHE A 43 18.68 71.59 -93.60
N THR A 44 18.06 71.56 -94.77
CA THR A 44 17.69 72.76 -95.55
C THR A 44 16.23 73.16 -95.36
N ASN A 45 15.48 72.51 -94.45
CA ASN A 45 14.10 72.84 -94.09
C ASN A 45 13.90 72.80 -92.57
N ASP A 46 13.27 73.84 -92.01
CA ASP A 46 12.98 73.98 -90.58
C ASP A 46 12.08 72.84 -90.03
N ALA A 47 11.25 72.25 -90.90
CA ALA A 47 10.37 71.13 -90.55
C ALA A 47 11.16 69.81 -90.28
N ASP A 48 12.24 69.55 -91.01
CA ASP A 48 13.07 68.34 -90.83
C ASP A 48 13.97 68.45 -89.59
N LEU A 49 14.43 69.67 -89.27
CA LEU A 49 15.12 69.98 -88.01
C LEU A 49 14.20 69.76 -86.82
N LEU A 50 12.96 70.22 -86.89
CA LEU A 50 11.96 70.02 -85.85
C LEU A 50 11.58 68.53 -85.71
N ALA A 51 11.35 67.81 -86.82
CA ALA A 51 11.01 66.39 -86.79
C ALA A 51 12.15 65.52 -86.22
N THR A 52 13.40 65.83 -86.57
CA THR A 52 14.58 65.14 -86.02
C THR A 52 14.78 65.49 -84.54
N GLY A 53 14.60 66.75 -84.16
CA GLY A 53 14.63 67.19 -82.76
C GLY A 53 13.55 66.54 -81.90
N LEU A 54 12.31 66.42 -82.42
CA LEU A 54 11.19 65.74 -81.74
C LEU A 54 11.37 64.23 -81.67
N SER A 55 11.97 63.59 -82.70
CA SER A 55 12.31 62.17 -82.68
C SER A 55 13.40 61.87 -81.64
N GLN A 56 14.44 62.70 -81.58
CA GLN A 56 15.48 62.61 -80.54
C GLN A 56 14.92 62.88 -79.14
N LEU A 57 13.98 63.83 -79.01
CA LEU A 57 13.23 64.05 -77.77
C LEU A 57 12.37 62.85 -77.39
N GLY A 58 11.71 62.20 -78.35
CA GLY A 58 10.91 60.99 -78.12
C GLY A 58 11.73 59.78 -77.68
N VAL A 59 12.93 59.60 -78.25
CA VAL A 59 13.88 58.56 -77.82
C VAL A 59 14.47 58.89 -76.46
N ALA A 60 14.89 60.13 -76.23
CA ALA A 60 15.41 60.58 -74.94
C ALA A 60 14.33 60.49 -73.83
N TRP A 61 13.08 60.80 -74.16
CA TRP A 61 11.94 60.65 -73.25
C TRP A 61 11.66 59.20 -72.91
N LYS A 62 11.64 58.29 -73.90
CA LYS A 62 11.49 56.84 -73.66
C LYS A 62 12.63 56.27 -72.83
N GLN A 63 13.87 56.68 -73.11
CA GLN A 63 15.03 56.25 -72.33
C GLN A 63 14.94 56.79 -70.90
N TYR A 64 14.57 58.06 -70.74
CA TYR A 64 14.35 58.68 -69.43
C TYR A 64 13.24 57.98 -68.64
N THR A 65 12.10 57.63 -69.26
CA THR A 65 11.03 56.90 -68.57
C THR A 65 11.45 55.49 -68.16
N ASN A 66 12.19 54.78 -69.03
CA ASN A 66 12.72 53.45 -68.71
C ASN A 66 13.77 53.51 -67.58
N ASP A 67 14.71 54.45 -67.66
CA ASP A 67 15.73 54.65 -66.63
C ASP A 67 15.09 55.09 -65.29
N GLU A 68 14.01 55.87 -65.34
CA GLU A 68 13.23 56.27 -64.16
C GLU A 68 12.49 55.07 -63.52
N GLU A 69 11.86 54.22 -64.32
CA GLU A 69 11.22 52.98 -63.86
C GLU A 69 12.25 52.00 -63.27
N GLU A 70 13.36 51.77 -63.96
CA GLU A 70 14.44 50.89 -63.48
C GLU A 70 15.04 51.41 -62.16
N ARG A 71 15.16 52.74 -62.03
CA ARG A 71 15.59 53.39 -60.78
C ARG A 71 14.57 53.18 -59.66
N LYS A 72 13.27 53.36 -59.93
CA LYS A 72 12.19 53.12 -58.94
C LYS A 72 12.19 51.67 -58.47
N GLU A 73 12.36 50.71 -59.38
CA GLU A 73 12.42 49.29 -59.07
C GLU A 73 13.67 48.93 -58.24
N LYS A 74 14.86 49.42 -58.61
CA LYS A 74 16.12 49.18 -57.87
C LYS A 74 16.05 49.75 -56.45
N ILE A 75 15.51 50.96 -56.29
CA ILE A 75 15.32 51.59 -54.98
C ILE A 75 14.32 50.77 -54.13
N ALA A 76 13.20 50.35 -54.73
CA ALA A 76 12.20 49.52 -54.05
C ALA A 76 12.80 48.20 -53.54
N LYS A 77 13.49 47.45 -54.41
CA LYS A 77 14.11 46.16 -54.06
C LYS A 77 15.19 46.26 -52.99
N ALA A 78 15.89 47.39 -52.91
CA ALA A 78 16.95 47.59 -51.92
C ALA A 78 16.43 48.04 -50.55
N ILE A 79 15.46 48.96 -50.53
CA ILE A 79 15.08 49.68 -49.30
C ILE A 79 13.82 49.10 -48.64
N ALA A 80 12.81 48.70 -49.43
CA ALA A 80 11.53 48.23 -48.90
C ALA A 80 11.67 46.95 -48.02
N PRO A 81 12.48 45.94 -48.40
CA PRO A 81 12.69 44.78 -47.54
C PRO A 81 13.39 45.11 -46.22
N GLN A 82 14.40 45.98 -46.25
CA GLN A 82 15.14 46.39 -45.05
C GLN A 82 14.24 47.12 -44.05
N LEU A 83 13.37 48.00 -44.58
CA LEU A 83 12.38 48.70 -43.78
C LEU A 83 11.41 47.71 -43.13
N TYR A 84 10.82 46.81 -43.92
CA TYR A 84 9.85 45.83 -43.42
C TYR A 84 10.44 44.91 -42.35
N THR A 85 11.66 44.40 -42.55
CA THR A 85 12.34 43.52 -41.58
C THR A 85 12.74 44.24 -40.30
N SER A 86 12.96 45.56 -40.35
CA SER A 86 13.34 46.36 -39.17
C SER A 86 12.17 46.71 -38.24
N MET A 87 10.93 46.44 -38.67
CA MET A 87 9.72 46.77 -37.91
C MET A 87 9.32 45.65 -36.95
N THR A 88 8.69 46.04 -35.84
CA THR A 88 8.08 45.08 -34.91
C THR A 88 6.78 44.51 -35.48
N GLU A 89 6.40 43.32 -35.03
CA GLU A 89 5.23 42.59 -35.54
C GLU A 89 3.91 43.37 -35.38
N ALA A 90 3.73 44.03 -34.24
CA ALA A 90 2.58 44.92 -34.00
C ALA A 90 2.54 46.12 -34.96
N GLN A 91 3.70 46.61 -35.43
CA GLN A 91 3.77 47.69 -36.41
C GLN A 91 3.51 47.19 -37.84
N LYS A 92 3.93 45.96 -38.16
CA LYS A 92 3.64 45.33 -39.46
C LYS A 92 2.14 45.08 -39.64
N GLU A 93 1.45 44.63 -38.59
CA GLU A 93 0.01 44.33 -38.62
C GLU A 93 -0.85 45.60 -38.54
N GLY A 94 -0.47 46.58 -37.71
CA GLY A 94 -1.30 47.76 -37.43
C GLY A 94 -1.24 48.90 -38.46
N LEU A 95 -0.23 48.93 -39.33
CA LEU A 95 -0.03 50.00 -40.32
C LEU A 95 -0.44 49.53 -41.72
N THR A 96 -0.90 50.45 -42.59
CA THR A 96 -1.08 50.14 -44.02
C THR A 96 0.26 50.11 -44.76
N THR A 97 0.32 49.48 -45.92
CA THR A 97 1.56 49.37 -46.72
C THR A 97 2.19 50.73 -47.04
N ARG A 98 1.40 51.75 -47.40
CA ARG A 98 1.92 53.12 -47.57
C ARG A 98 2.38 53.76 -46.26
N GLN A 99 1.72 53.49 -45.14
CA GLN A 99 2.15 54.01 -43.84
C GLN A 99 3.49 53.41 -43.42
N ILE A 100 3.71 52.11 -43.66
CA ILE A 100 5.01 51.46 -43.50
C ILE A 100 6.07 52.18 -44.32
N LEU A 101 5.84 52.38 -45.62
CA LEU A 101 6.81 53.04 -46.51
C LEU A 101 7.08 54.50 -46.14
N ALA A 102 6.07 55.20 -45.60
CA ALA A 102 6.19 56.58 -45.12
C ALA A 102 7.10 56.71 -43.89
N THR A 103 7.25 55.66 -43.07
CA THR A 103 8.13 55.69 -41.89
C THR A 103 9.63 55.79 -42.23
N SER A 104 10.02 55.45 -43.46
CA SER A 104 11.43 55.50 -43.88
C SER A 104 12.01 56.92 -43.88
N GLY A 105 11.16 57.96 -43.97
CA GLY A 105 11.55 59.37 -43.98
C GLY A 105 12.48 59.80 -45.13
N LYS A 106 12.84 58.89 -46.04
CA LYS A 106 13.82 59.08 -47.12
C LYS A 106 13.25 58.54 -48.41
N PHE A 107 13.22 59.41 -49.43
CA PHE A 107 12.61 59.17 -50.74
C PHE A 107 11.08 58.98 -50.64
N ASN A 108 10.31 59.45 -51.62
CA ASN A 108 8.85 59.26 -51.66
C ASN A 108 8.51 57.78 -52.01
N LEU A 109 8.93 56.84 -51.16
CA LEU A 109 8.74 55.40 -51.35
C LEU A 109 7.27 54.99 -51.28
N GLN A 110 6.45 55.77 -50.56
CA GLN A 110 4.99 55.59 -50.51
C GLN A 110 4.31 55.79 -51.89
N ASP A 111 4.94 56.53 -52.79
CA ASP A 111 4.43 56.80 -54.15
C ASP A 111 5.06 55.84 -55.19
N ASN A 112 5.91 54.90 -54.76
CA ASN A 112 6.56 53.92 -55.61
C ASN A 112 5.78 52.60 -55.60
N GLU A 113 5.11 52.29 -56.71
CA GLU A 113 4.28 51.09 -56.87
C GLU A 113 5.07 49.78 -56.69
N TYR A 114 6.35 49.75 -57.09
CA TYR A 114 7.22 48.58 -56.87
C TYR A 114 7.57 48.39 -55.38
N ALA A 115 7.66 49.47 -54.61
CA ALA A 115 7.91 49.38 -53.17
C ALA A 115 6.66 48.87 -52.43
N VAL A 116 5.47 49.36 -52.80
CA VAL A 116 4.18 48.85 -52.30
C VAL A 116 4.04 47.36 -52.61
N ALA A 117 4.25 46.96 -53.87
CA ALA A 117 4.21 45.55 -54.28
C ALA A 117 5.24 44.68 -53.52
N THR A 118 6.42 45.20 -53.23
CA THR A 118 7.45 44.45 -52.49
C THR A 118 7.02 44.19 -51.04
N ILE A 119 6.47 45.20 -50.35
CA ILE A 119 5.97 45.05 -48.99
C ILE A 119 4.77 44.10 -48.94
N ASP A 120 3.81 44.25 -49.85
CA ASP A 120 2.63 43.37 -49.91
C ASP A 120 3.01 41.92 -50.23
N ARG A 121 3.99 41.70 -51.12
CA ARG A 121 4.55 40.35 -51.35
C ARG A 121 5.18 39.77 -50.08
N MET A 122 5.93 40.57 -49.32
CA MET A 122 6.54 40.12 -48.06
C MET A 122 5.49 39.79 -46.99
N ARG A 123 4.39 40.57 -46.92
CA ARG A 123 3.24 40.26 -46.05
C ARG A 123 2.59 38.92 -46.43
N GLY A 124 2.36 38.69 -47.72
CA GLY A 124 1.85 37.41 -48.21
C GLY A 124 2.75 36.22 -47.85
N THR A 125 4.07 36.38 -47.99
CA THR A 125 5.04 35.36 -47.59
C THR A 125 5.08 35.14 -46.07
N GLU A 126 4.98 36.19 -45.25
CA GLU A 126 4.97 36.08 -43.78
C GLU A 126 3.69 35.42 -43.28
N MET A 127 2.54 35.73 -43.86
CA MET A 127 1.29 35.02 -43.60
C MET A 127 1.39 33.53 -43.96
N GLY A 128 1.93 33.21 -45.14
CA GLY A 128 2.16 31.82 -45.54
C GLY A 128 3.05 31.06 -44.56
N LYS A 129 4.08 31.71 -44.01
CA LYS A 129 4.97 31.13 -42.98
C LYS A 129 4.26 30.91 -41.64
N ARG A 130 3.35 31.79 -41.26
CA ARG A 130 2.52 31.61 -40.05
C ARG A 130 1.61 30.38 -40.20
N ILE A 131 0.95 30.25 -41.35
CA ILE A 131 0.11 29.07 -41.66
C ILE A 131 0.96 27.79 -41.68
N GLU A 132 2.16 27.83 -42.25
CA GLU A 132 3.11 26.70 -42.20
C GLU A 132 3.46 26.30 -40.76
N SER A 133 3.76 27.28 -39.89
CA SER A 133 4.04 27.01 -38.48
C SER A 133 2.84 26.38 -37.77
N ASP A 134 1.64 26.90 -38.02
CA ASP A 134 0.40 26.35 -37.45
C ASP A 134 0.15 24.91 -37.96
N TRP A 135 0.46 24.64 -39.23
CA TRP A 135 0.38 23.31 -39.81
C TRP A 135 1.34 22.32 -39.17
N GLN A 136 2.61 22.70 -38.94
CA GLN A 136 3.58 21.82 -38.28
C GLN A 136 3.09 21.39 -36.89
N ILE A 137 2.50 22.32 -36.14
CA ILE A 137 1.90 22.03 -34.83
C ILE A 137 0.69 21.09 -34.97
N TYR A 138 -0.18 21.33 -35.95
CA TYR A 138 -1.34 20.49 -36.22
C TYR A 138 -0.93 19.07 -36.61
N ASP A 139 0.02 18.92 -37.53
CA ASP A 139 0.50 17.63 -38.05
C ASP A 139 1.22 16.80 -36.98
N ASP A 140 1.93 17.43 -36.05
CA ASP A 140 2.54 16.72 -34.91
C ASP A 140 1.51 16.20 -33.90
N GLN A 141 0.32 16.81 -33.82
CA GLN A 141 -0.74 16.43 -32.87
C GLN A 141 -1.71 15.39 -33.43
N HIS A 142 -1.74 15.16 -34.74
CA HIS A 142 -2.69 14.28 -35.39
C HIS A 142 -2.02 13.00 -35.93
N GLN A 143 -2.80 11.93 -36.05
CA GLN A 143 -2.30 10.67 -36.62
C GLN A 143 -1.99 10.85 -38.11
N GLN A 144 -0.87 10.29 -38.56
CA GLN A 144 -0.48 10.32 -39.96
C GLN A 144 -1.57 9.73 -40.85
N GLN A 145 -1.85 10.42 -41.95
CA GLN A 145 -2.74 9.91 -42.98
C GLN A 145 -2.12 8.67 -43.67
N PRO A 146 -2.93 7.75 -44.19
CA PRO A 146 -2.44 6.49 -44.75
C PRO A 146 -1.67 6.67 -46.07
N ASP A 147 -1.93 7.74 -46.80
CA ASP A 147 -1.33 8.03 -48.10
C ASP A 147 -1.08 9.52 -48.31
N LEU A 148 -0.12 9.82 -49.19
CA LEU A 148 0.32 11.18 -49.50
C LEU A 148 -0.80 12.06 -50.11
N PRO A 149 -1.64 11.57 -51.04
CA PRO A 149 -2.80 12.33 -51.53
C PRO A 149 -3.74 12.80 -50.41
N ARG A 150 -4.06 11.94 -49.44
CA ARG A 150 -4.88 12.35 -48.28
C ARG A 150 -4.17 13.37 -47.41
N GLN A 151 -2.87 13.20 -47.17
CA GLN A 151 -2.08 14.19 -46.41
C GLN A 151 -2.09 15.57 -47.09
N PHE A 152 -1.99 15.62 -48.42
CA PHE A 152 -2.11 16.88 -49.17
C PHE A 152 -3.51 17.48 -49.11
N ASN A 153 -4.57 16.67 -49.20
CA ASN A 153 -5.93 17.18 -49.04
C ASN A 153 -6.17 17.76 -47.65
N THR A 154 -5.69 17.09 -46.60
CA THR A 154 -5.77 17.60 -45.22
C THR A 154 -5.00 18.89 -45.05
N PHE A 155 -3.82 19.01 -45.67
CA PHE A 155 -3.07 20.27 -45.69
C PHE A 155 -3.83 21.38 -46.43
N ASP A 156 -4.41 21.10 -47.59
CA ASP A 156 -5.14 22.10 -48.38
C ASP A 156 -6.39 22.60 -47.66
N GLU A 157 -7.16 21.70 -47.03
CA GLU A 157 -8.31 22.06 -46.19
C GLU A 157 -7.90 22.91 -44.98
N PHE A 158 -6.79 22.55 -44.32
CA PHE A 158 -6.23 23.32 -43.21
C PHE A 158 -5.77 24.72 -43.66
N TYR A 159 -5.07 24.78 -44.79
CA TYR A 159 -4.53 25.99 -45.37
C TYR A 159 -5.65 26.96 -45.73
N GLU A 160 -6.70 26.49 -46.42
CA GLU A 160 -7.86 27.32 -46.79
C GLU A 160 -8.62 27.83 -45.57
N ALA A 161 -8.82 26.99 -44.56
CA ALA A 161 -9.49 27.39 -43.32
C ALA A 161 -8.70 28.49 -42.59
N ARG A 162 -7.38 28.31 -42.46
CA ARG A 162 -6.52 29.25 -41.74
C ARG A 162 -6.28 30.55 -42.51
N LEU A 163 -6.18 30.47 -43.84
CA LEU A 163 -6.11 31.62 -44.72
C LEU A 163 -7.33 32.53 -44.53
N LYS A 164 -8.53 31.94 -44.42
CA LYS A 164 -9.77 32.70 -44.22
C LYS A 164 -9.78 33.50 -42.92
N ASP A 165 -9.21 32.95 -41.84
CA ASP A 165 -9.10 33.64 -40.55
C ASP A 165 -8.16 34.85 -40.65
N TYR A 166 -6.96 34.64 -41.21
CA TYR A 166 -5.93 35.68 -41.29
C TYR A 166 -6.24 36.79 -42.30
N MET A 167 -6.94 36.49 -43.39
CA MET A 167 -7.36 37.48 -44.39
C MET A 167 -8.32 38.55 -43.84
N SER A 168 -8.92 38.34 -42.66
CA SER A 168 -9.85 39.29 -42.04
C SER A 168 -9.17 40.48 -41.34
N GLU A 169 -7.84 40.41 -41.14
CA GLU A 169 -7.07 41.35 -40.31
C GLU A 169 -6.08 42.23 -41.08
N GLU A 170 -5.92 42.02 -42.40
CA GLU A 170 -4.85 42.63 -43.20
C GLU A 170 -5.30 43.81 -44.07
N ASN A 171 -4.56 44.92 -44.00
CA ASN A 171 -4.73 46.10 -44.85
C ASN A 171 -3.86 45.99 -46.12
N ILE A 172 -4.32 45.25 -47.11
CA ILE A 172 -3.59 44.94 -48.36
C ILE A 172 -3.88 46.01 -49.43
N GLU A 173 -2.83 46.59 -50.03
CA GLU A 173 -2.97 47.60 -51.09
C GLU A 173 -2.80 46.99 -52.51
N ASN A 174 -1.85 46.08 -52.71
CA ASN A 174 -1.63 45.34 -53.95
C ASN A 174 -1.91 43.84 -53.77
N GLN A 175 -3.14 43.44 -54.10
CA GLN A 175 -3.62 42.05 -53.96
C GLN A 175 -2.83 41.04 -54.81
N TYR A 176 -2.39 41.42 -56.01
CA TYR A 176 -1.64 40.52 -56.89
C TYR A 176 -0.26 40.20 -56.32
N ALA A 177 0.45 41.20 -55.78
CA ALA A 177 1.76 41.00 -55.18
C ALA A 177 1.68 40.20 -53.88
N PHE A 178 0.66 40.47 -53.05
CA PHE A 178 0.36 39.70 -51.85
C PHE A 178 0.07 38.24 -52.16
N GLN A 179 -0.84 37.98 -53.12
CA GLN A 179 -1.19 36.62 -53.54
C GLN A 179 0.02 35.88 -54.11
N GLY A 180 0.87 36.54 -54.89
CA GLY A 180 2.11 35.94 -55.41
C GLY A 180 3.08 35.50 -54.30
N GLY A 181 3.22 36.28 -53.22
CA GLY A 181 4.04 35.90 -52.06
C GLY A 181 3.44 34.76 -51.23
N LEU A 182 2.11 34.69 -51.19
CA LEU A 182 1.36 33.65 -50.48
C LEU A 182 1.41 32.31 -51.23
N GLU A 183 1.24 32.31 -52.55
CA GLU A 183 1.32 31.11 -53.41
C GLU A 183 2.73 30.51 -53.45
N GLU A 184 3.78 31.36 -53.48
CA GLU A 184 5.18 30.91 -53.42
C GLU A 184 5.46 30.14 -52.11
N GLN A 185 4.97 30.66 -50.98
CA GLN A 185 5.11 29.98 -49.69
C GLN A 185 4.25 28.73 -49.60
N HIS A 186 3.02 28.75 -50.12
CA HIS A 186 2.13 27.58 -50.17
C HIS A 186 2.79 26.39 -50.88
N MET A 187 3.43 26.63 -52.03
CA MET A 187 4.16 25.59 -52.76
C MET A 187 5.38 25.07 -51.98
N ALA A 188 6.14 25.97 -51.35
CA ALA A 188 7.28 25.57 -50.51
C ALA A 188 6.83 24.68 -49.33
N THR A 189 5.73 25.05 -48.66
CA THR A 189 5.16 24.26 -47.57
C THR A 189 4.68 22.89 -48.04
N LYS A 190 4.01 22.79 -49.21
CA LYS A 190 3.62 21.48 -49.78
C LYS A 190 4.81 20.54 -50.00
N MET A 191 5.96 21.07 -50.47
CA MET A 191 7.17 20.27 -50.61
C MET A 191 7.72 19.82 -49.24
N ALA A 192 7.66 20.68 -48.22
CA ALA A 192 8.04 20.30 -46.86
C ALA A 192 7.11 19.22 -46.27
N VAL A 193 5.81 19.25 -46.56
CA VAL A 193 4.85 18.19 -46.18
C VAL A 193 5.21 16.86 -46.83
N PHE A 194 5.54 16.87 -48.13
CA PHE A 194 6.00 15.68 -48.85
C PHE A 194 7.25 15.06 -48.21
N ASP A 195 8.27 15.86 -47.96
CA ASP A 195 9.53 15.40 -47.38
C ASP A 195 9.32 14.83 -45.97
N THR A 196 8.51 15.50 -45.15
CA THR A 196 8.20 15.07 -43.79
C THR A 196 7.40 13.77 -43.77
N PHE A 197 6.36 13.67 -44.60
CA PHE A 197 5.57 12.46 -44.75
C PHE A 197 6.44 11.28 -45.18
N THR A 198 7.26 11.46 -46.21
CA THR A 198 8.13 10.42 -46.76
C THR A 198 9.14 9.93 -45.73
N LYS A 199 9.82 10.85 -45.01
CA LYS A 199 10.79 10.50 -43.95
C LYS A 199 10.13 9.73 -42.80
N ARG A 200 8.96 10.20 -42.33
CA ARG A 200 8.23 9.51 -41.25
C ARG A 200 7.74 8.13 -41.71
N LYS A 201 7.22 8.01 -42.94
CA LYS A 201 6.77 6.71 -43.48
C LYS A 201 7.92 5.72 -43.67
N GLU A 202 9.06 6.19 -44.16
CA GLU A 202 10.28 5.39 -44.26
C GLU A 202 10.71 4.88 -42.88
N THR A 203 10.67 5.75 -41.86
CA THR A 203 11.00 5.38 -40.47
C THR A 203 10.01 4.36 -39.90
N GLN A 204 8.70 4.56 -40.12
CA GLN A 204 7.66 3.62 -39.70
C GLN A 204 7.87 2.24 -40.32
N LEU A 205 8.07 2.19 -41.63
CA LEU A 205 8.31 0.93 -42.35
C LEU A 205 9.59 0.24 -41.86
N LYS A 206 10.66 0.99 -41.55
CA LYS A 206 11.88 0.44 -40.93
C LYS A 206 11.58 -0.19 -39.56
N LEU A 207 10.79 0.47 -38.72
CA LEU A 207 10.41 -0.03 -37.39
C LEU A 207 9.54 -1.28 -37.46
N GLU A 208 8.49 -1.28 -38.29
CA GLU A 208 7.61 -2.43 -38.51
C GLU A 208 8.40 -3.65 -39.01
N ARG A 209 9.38 -3.44 -39.90
CA ARG A 209 10.28 -4.50 -40.39
C ARG A 209 11.17 -5.07 -39.29
N VAL A 210 11.85 -4.22 -38.50
CA VAL A 210 12.69 -4.65 -37.37
C VAL A 210 11.88 -5.47 -36.37
N ASN A 211 10.67 -5.01 -36.06
CA ASN A 211 9.77 -5.71 -35.14
C ASN A 211 9.32 -7.06 -35.71
N GLY A 212 9.03 -7.14 -37.02
CA GLY A 212 8.66 -8.40 -37.69
C GLY A 212 9.78 -9.44 -37.64
N ILE A 213 11.01 -9.05 -37.99
CA ILE A 213 12.18 -9.96 -37.94
C ILE A 213 12.45 -10.39 -36.50
N THR A 214 12.42 -9.44 -35.55
CA THR A 214 12.66 -9.75 -34.12
C THR A 214 11.60 -10.70 -33.56
N ALA A 215 10.33 -10.57 -33.95
CA ALA A 215 9.27 -11.48 -33.54
C ALA A 215 9.49 -12.89 -34.10
N MET A 216 9.81 -13.01 -35.39
CA MET A 216 10.08 -14.30 -36.04
C MET A 216 11.25 -15.04 -35.37
N VAL A 217 12.31 -14.30 -35.03
CA VAL A 217 13.50 -14.80 -34.32
C VAL A 217 13.16 -15.21 -32.88
N GLY A 218 12.35 -14.41 -32.19
CA GLY A 218 11.88 -14.71 -30.83
C GLY A 218 11.01 -15.98 -30.78
N ASP A 219 10.15 -16.19 -31.76
CA ASP A 219 9.30 -17.39 -31.85
C ASP A 219 10.12 -18.65 -32.13
N PHE A 220 11.19 -18.55 -32.93
CA PHE A 220 12.11 -19.66 -33.17
C PHE A 220 12.78 -20.15 -31.89
N ALA A 221 13.35 -19.24 -31.09
CA ALA A 221 14.01 -19.59 -29.83
C ALA A 221 13.05 -20.22 -28.80
N ARG A 222 11.79 -19.77 -28.75
CA ARG A 222 10.79 -20.31 -27.82
C ARG A 222 10.35 -21.73 -28.19
N ASN A 223 10.19 -22.01 -29.48
CA ASN A 223 9.58 -23.25 -29.95
C ASN A 223 10.58 -24.38 -30.17
N ASN A 224 11.89 -24.08 -30.19
CA ASN A 224 12.93 -25.05 -30.56
C ASN A 224 14.08 -25.12 -29.53
N PRO A 225 13.81 -25.47 -28.26
CA PRO A 225 14.87 -25.78 -27.30
C PRO A 225 15.64 -27.03 -27.77
N ASP A 226 16.97 -27.05 -27.61
CA ASP A 226 17.86 -28.18 -27.96
C ASP A 226 17.85 -28.58 -29.46
N ILE A 227 17.52 -27.66 -30.37
CA ILE A 227 17.55 -27.92 -31.81
C ILE A 227 18.96 -28.29 -32.31
N THR A 228 19.02 -29.28 -33.20
CA THR A 228 20.27 -29.72 -33.82
C THR A 228 20.77 -28.69 -34.84
N VAL A 229 22.05 -28.76 -35.21
CA VAL A 229 22.62 -27.91 -36.26
C VAL A 229 21.93 -28.16 -37.60
N GLU A 230 21.61 -29.42 -37.90
CA GLU A 230 20.96 -29.83 -39.16
C GLU A 230 19.54 -29.26 -39.28
N ASP A 231 18.74 -29.35 -38.22
CA ASP A 231 17.35 -28.87 -38.22
C ASP A 231 17.26 -27.33 -38.08
N GLY A 232 18.23 -26.70 -37.42
CA GLY A 232 18.26 -25.26 -37.19
C GLY A 232 18.71 -24.45 -38.41
N THR A 233 19.59 -25.01 -39.25
CA THR A 233 20.21 -24.31 -40.38
C THR A 233 19.21 -23.66 -41.36
N PRO A 234 18.12 -24.31 -41.79
CA PRO A 234 17.14 -23.70 -42.70
C PRO A 234 16.44 -22.45 -42.14
N TYR A 235 16.23 -22.39 -40.82
CA TYR A 235 15.64 -21.21 -40.16
C TYR A 235 16.62 -20.05 -40.16
N LEU A 236 17.90 -20.32 -39.92
CA LEU A 236 18.96 -19.32 -39.93
C LEU A 236 19.16 -18.73 -41.32
N GLU A 237 19.14 -19.56 -42.36
CA GLU A 237 19.17 -19.11 -43.75
C GLU A 237 17.97 -18.20 -44.08
N SER A 238 16.77 -18.53 -43.59
CA SER A 238 15.59 -17.68 -43.76
C SER A 238 15.74 -16.33 -43.05
N PHE A 239 16.29 -16.30 -41.83
CA PHE A 239 16.56 -15.04 -41.12
C PHE A 239 17.58 -14.18 -41.85
N ILE A 240 18.70 -14.77 -42.30
CA ILE A 240 19.74 -14.06 -43.05
C ILE A 240 19.17 -13.52 -44.37
N THR A 241 18.39 -14.33 -45.08
CA THR A 241 17.74 -13.93 -46.34
C THR A 241 16.80 -12.74 -46.11
N ASN A 242 15.95 -12.79 -45.08
CA ASN A 242 15.05 -11.69 -44.74
C ASN A 242 15.81 -10.42 -44.33
N ILE A 243 16.90 -10.53 -43.58
CA ILE A 243 17.75 -9.40 -43.20
C ILE A 243 18.45 -8.81 -44.43
N ARG A 244 18.95 -9.67 -45.34
CA ARG A 244 19.65 -9.25 -46.57
C ARG A 244 18.71 -8.59 -47.58
N GLU A 245 17.55 -9.18 -47.83
CA GLU A 245 16.55 -8.64 -48.76
C GLU A 245 15.95 -7.31 -48.27
N THR A 246 16.08 -7.02 -46.98
CA THR A 246 15.64 -5.76 -46.38
C THR A 246 16.74 -4.70 -46.23
N ALA A 247 17.94 -4.94 -46.79
CA ALA A 247 19.10 -4.06 -46.72
C ALA A 247 18.74 -2.57 -46.75
N THR A 248 19.01 -1.90 -45.63
CA THR A 248 18.95 -0.44 -45.53
C THR A 248 20.37 0.09 -45.61
N SER A 249 20.57 1.34 -46.02
CA SER A 249 21.90 1.96 -46.00
C SER A 249 22.50 2.13 -44.59
N ASP A 250 21.84 1.66 -43.54
CA ASP A 250 22.24 1.77 -42.14
C ASP A 250 22.84 0.44 -41.63
N SER A 251 24.17 0.35 -41.68
CA SER A 251 24.92 -0.81 -41.21
C SER A 251 24.75 -1.12 -39.71
N ASN A 252 24.32 -0.16 -38.89
CA ASN A 252 24.09 -0.41 -37.45
C ASN A 252 22.80 -1.20 -37.21
N LEU A 253 21.79 -1.03 -38.06
CA LEU A 253 20.52 -1.75 -37.96
C LEU A 253 20.73 -3.24 -38.28
N GLU A 254 21.52 -3.52 -39.31
CA GLU A 254 21.90 -4.88 -39.72
C GLU A 254 22.68 -5.60 -38.61
N TYR A 255 23.65 -4.92 -37.99
CA TYR A 255 24.39 -5.45 -36.85
C TYR A 255 23.46 -5.86 -35.70
N LYS A 256 22.47 -5.01 -35.36
CA LYS A 256 21.50 -5.30 -34.29
C LYS A 256 20.60 -6.49 -34.62
N LEU A 257 20.12 -6.61 -35.87
CA LEU A 257 19.27 -7.73 -36.28
C LEU A 257 20.03 -9.06 -36.25
N LEU A 258 21.27 -9.08 -36.74
CA LEU A 258 22.14 -10.26 -36.64
C LEU A 258 22.45 -10.61 -35.17
N GLY A 259 22.68 -9.61 -34.32
CA GLY A 259 22.85 -9.80 -32.88
C GLY A 259 21.62 -10.40 -32.19
N ASN A 260 20.41 -9.97 -32.57
CA ASN A 260 19.16 -10.54 -32.06
C ASN A 260 19.01 -12.02 -32.46
N VAL A 261 19.40 -12.38 -33.68
CA VAL A 261 19.43 -13.77 -34.15
C VAL A 261 20.42 -14.60 -33.34
N ALA A 262 21.65 -14.10 -33.15
CA ALA A 262 22.68 -14.77 -32.34
C ALA A 262 22.22 -14.97 -30.87
N GLU A 263 21.57 -13.96 -30.28
CA GLU A 263 21.00 -14.06 -28.92
C GLU A 263 19.92 -15.13 -28.83
N ALA A 264 19.01 -15.17 -29.80
CA ALA A 264 17.93 -16.14 -29.84
C ALA A 264 18.45 -17.58 -29.99
N ILE A 265 19.45 -17.79 -30.84
CA ILE A 265 20.12 -19.10 -30.98
C ILE A 265 20.86 -19.48 -29.71
N SER A 266 21.52 -18.52 -29.04
CA SER A 266 22.22 -18.84 -27.78
C SER A 266 21.27 -19.40 -26.71
N LYS A 267 20.00 -18.99 -26.73
CA LYS A 267 18.95 -19.50 -25.82
C LYS A 267 18.52 -20.93 -26.11
N THR A 268 18.87 -21.51 -27.26
CA THR A 268 18.60 -22.93 -27.54
C THR A 268 19.63 -23.86 -26.88
N GLY A 269 20.71 -23.32 -26.30
CA GLY A 269 21.75 -24.10 -25.63
C GLY A 269 22.76 -24.76 -26.58
N ASN A 270 22.70 -24.49 -27.89
CA ASN A 270 23.56 -25.14 -28.87
C ASN A 270 24.67 -24.19 -29.38
N ALA A 271 25.87 -24.32 -28.82
CA ALA A 271 27.05 -23.55 -29.21
C ALA A 271 27.51 -23.82 -30.65
N ASP A 272 27.31 -25.05 -31.16
CA ASP A 272 27.67 -25.42 -32.53
C ASP A 272 26.73 -24.78 -33.55
N LEU A 273 25.47 -24.51 -33.17
CA LEU A 273 24.51 -23.79 -33.99
C LEU A 273 24.84 -22.30 -34.09
N VAL A 274 25.36 -21.68 -33.01
CA VAL A 274 25.92 -20.31 -33.04
C VAL A 274 27.15 -20.25 -33.94
N GLU A 275 28.01 -21.28 -33.89
CA GLU A 275 29.18 -21.37 -34.78
C GLU A 275 28.77 -21.56 -36.25
N ALA A 276 27.77 -22.42 -36.51
CA ALA A 276 27.21 -22.61 -37.85
C ALA A 276 26.62 -21.31 -38.40
N PHE A 277 25.86 -20.56 -37.60
CA PHE A 277 25.34 -19.24 -37.95
C PHE A 277 26.46 -18.28 -38.38
N GLY A 278 27.58 -18.27 -37.64
CA GLY A 278 28.75 -17.45 -37.97
C GLY A 278 29.41 -17.78 -39.30
N GLN A 279 29.29 -19.01 -39.78
CA GLN A 279 29.89 -19.45 -41.05
C GLN A 279 28.99 -19.19 -42.27
N MET A 280 27.72 -18.82 -42.06
CA MET A 280 26.77 -18.54 -43.14
C MET A 280 27.15 -17.27 -43.91
N GLU A 281 26.85 -17.26 -45.21
CA GLU A 281 27.09 -16.12 -46.08
C GLU A 281 26.06 -15.02 -45.80
N TYR A 282 26.54 -13.83 -45.42
CA TYR A 282 25.68 -12.66 -45.18
C TYR A 282 25.49 -11.84 -46.47
N ASP A 283 26.58 -11.64 -47.21
CA ASP A 283 26.63 -10.95 -48.50
C ASP A 283 27.71 -11.63 -49.38
N ASP A 284 27.77 -11.33 -50.68
CA ASP A 284 28.66 -11.97 -51.68
C ASP A 284 30.16 -11.94 -51.33
N ARG A 285 30.55 -11.21 -50.27
CA ARG A 285 31.94 -11.03 -49.83
C ARG A 285 32.19 -11.23 -48.33
N ARG A 286 31.17 -11.47 -47.50
CA ARG A 286 31.30 -11.50 -46.02
C ARG A 286 30.43 -12.58 -45.38
N ARG A 287 30.98 -13.27 -44.37
CA ARG A 287 30.21 -14.16 -43.50
C ARG A 287 29.67 -13.41 -42.28
N VAL A 288 28.69 -13.98 -41.60
CA VAL A 288 28.07 -13.36 -40.40
C VAL A 288 29.10 -13.05 -39.31
N LYS A 289 30.06 -13.96 -39.06
CA LYS A 289 31.15 -13.74 -38.09
C LYS A 289 32.11 -12.59 -38.44
N ASP A 290 32.13 -12.16 -39.70
CA ASP A 290 32.95 -11.02 -40.16
C ASP A 290 32.22 -9.69 -39.93
N VAL A 291 30.95 -9.74 -39.51
CA VAL A 291 30.07 -8.58 -39.27
C VAL A 291 29.77 -8.40 -37.78
N ILE A 292 29.57 -9.49 -37.03
CA ILE A 292 29.30 -9.48 -35.57
C ILE A 292 30.26 -10.42 -34.82
N ASP A 293 30.64 -10.05 -33.60
CA ASP A 293 31.38 -10.96 -32.71
C ASP A 293 30.41 -11.96 -32.06
N LEU A 294 30.67 -13.25 -32.26
CA LEU A 294 29.84 -14.35 -31.78
C LEU A 294 30.36 -15.00 -30.49
N SER A 295 31.49 -14.54 -29.98
CA SER A 295 32.19 -15.16 -28.85
C SER A 295 31.32 -15.19 -27.58
N ASP A 296 30.73 -14.04 -27.22
CA ASP A 296 29.86 -13.92 -26.03
C ASP A 296 28.58 -14.75 -26.15
N TYR A 297 28.04 -14.89 -27.37
CA TYR A 297 26.85 -15.70 -27.63
C TYR A 297 27.13 -17.20 -27.54
N LYS A 298 28.35 -17.63 -27.89
CA LYS A 298 28.80 -19.02 -27.72
C LYS A 298 28.94 -19.38 -26.24
N ASP A 299 29.50 -18.48 -25.43
CA ASP A 299 29.60 -18.65 -23.98
C ASP A 299 28.22 -18.63 -23.29
N GLY A 300 27.32 -17.75 -23.77
CA GLY A 300 25.92 -17.75 -23.37
C GLY A 300 25.21 -19.07 -23.68
N ALA A 301 25.42 -19.64 -24.88
CA ALA A 301 24.84 -20.92 -25.28
C ALA A 301 25.32 -22.07 -24.39
N ASN A 302 26.62 -22.13 -24.08
CA ASN A 302 27.15 -23.12 -23.14
C ASN A 302 26.54 -22.99 -21.74
N THR A 303 26.32 -21.76 -21.27
CA THR A 303 25.70 -21.50 -19.97
C THR A 303 24.24 -21.95 -19.96
N GLU A 304 23.48 -21.65 -21.01
CA GLU A 304 22.08 -22.08 -21.11
C GLU A 304 21.98 -23.61 -21.27
N ALA A 305 22.92 -24.26 -21.97
CA ALA A 305 23.01 -25.72 -22.04
C ALA A 305 23.16 -26.37 -20.65
N VAL A 306 23.99 -25.79 -19.78
CA VAL A 306 24.12 -26.26 -18.39
C VAL A 306 22.81 -26.08 -17.63
N LYS A 307 22.10 -24.97 -17.85
CA LYS A 307 20.82 -24.70 -17.21
C LYS A 307 19.73 -25.66 -17.68
N ILE A 308 19.57 -25.88 -18.99
CA ILE A 308 18.64 -26.87 -19.55
C ILE A 308 18.93 -28.26 -18.99
N ARG A 309 20.21 -28.66 -18.92
CA ARG A 309 20.62 -29.94 -18.31
C ARG A 309 20.26 -30.03 -16.83
N ASN A 310 20.43 -28.96 -16.06
CA ASN A 310 20.05 -28.92 -14.65
C ASN A 310 18.53 -28.99 -14.46
N ASP A 311 17.76 -28.24 -15.24
CA ASP A 311 16.29 -28.27 -15.20
C ASP A 311 15.76 -29.65 -15.58
N ARG A 312 16.35 -30.27 -16.60
CA ARG A 312 16.08 -31.66 -17.00
C ARG A 312 16.42 -32.66 -15.89
N PHE A 313 17.56 -32.49 -15.21
CA PHE A 313 17.92 -33.31 -14.05
C PHE A 313 16.94 -33.15 -12.88
N VAL A 314 16.49 -31.92 -12.59
CA VAL A 314 15.51 -31.64 -11.53
C VAL A 314 14.16 -32.29 -11.85
N ALA A 315 13.70 -32.21 -13.10
CA ALA A 315 12.47 -32.86 -13.54
C ALA A 315 12.56 -34.40 -13.38
N LEU A 316 13.66 -35.00 -13.83
CA LEU A 316 13.88 -36.45 -13.68
C LEU A 316 14.02 -36.87 -12.21
N ASN A 317 14.67 -36.06 -11.36
CA ASN A 317 14.74 -36.32 -9.92
C ASN A 317 13.35 -36.28 -9.27
N LYS A 318 12.49 -35.36 -9.68
CA LYS A 318 11.10 -35.27 -9.21
C LYS A 318 10.28 -36.50 -9.59
N ASP A 319 10.46 -37.02 -10.81
CA ASP A 319 9.82 -38.28 -11.23
C ASP A 319 10.28 -39.45 -10.35
N ILE A 320 11.58 -39.51 -10.03
CA ILE A 320 12.17 -40.54 -9.15
C ILE A 320 11.58 -40.46 -7.74
N GLU A 321 11.45 -39.25 -7.18
CA GLU A 321 10.86 -39.03 -5.85
C GLU A 321 9.37 -39.42 -5.78
N ALA A 322 8.64 -39.35 -6.89
CA ALA A 322 7.23 -39.74 -6.95
C ALA A 322 7.02 -41.26 -6.86
N ILE A 323 8.04 -42.06 -7.16
CA ILE A 323 7.98 -43.52 -7.16
C ILE A 323 8.13 -44.04 -5.73
N LYS A 324 7.13 -44.81 -5.25
CA LYS A 324 7.06 -45.27 -3.85
C LYS A 324 7.42 -46.74 -3.66
N THR A 325 7.76 -47.46 -4.73
CA THR A 325 8.11 -48.88 -4.70
C THR A 325 9.44 -49.12 -5.40
N VAL A 326 10.19 -50.12 -4.93
CA VAL A 326 11.48 -50.48 -5.54
C VAL A 326 11.26 -51.03 -6.96
N GLU A 327 10.21 -51.83 -7.16
CA GLU A 327 9.84 -52.39 -8.47
C GLU A 327 9.51 -51.32 -9.51
N GLY A 328 8.75 -50.28 -9.12
CA GLY A 328 8.43 -49.16 -10.03
C GLY A 328 9.65 -48.30 -10.36
N LEU A 329 10.64 -48.27 -9.46
CA LEU A 329 11.89 -47.55 -9.69
C LEU A 329 12.78 -48.31 -10.69
N ASP A 330 12.83 -49.64 -10.57
CA ASP A 330 13.55 -50.51 -11.50
C ASP A 330 13.02 -50.39 -12.93
N GLU A 331 11.70 -50.40 -13.09
CA GLU A 331 11.03 -50.21 -14.39
C GLU A 331 11.33 -48.83 -14.99
N TYR A 332 11.30 -47.77 -14.17
CA TYR A 332 11.60 -46.40 -14.65
C TYR A 332 13.03 -46.27 -15.19
N TYR A 333 14.01 -46.81 -14.46
CA TYR A 333 15.42 -46.76 -14.89
C TYR A 333 15.69 -47.63 -16.12
N ALA A 334 15.04 -48.80 -16.21
CA ALA A 334 15.13 -49.66 -17.39
C ALA A 334 14.55 -48.97 -18.63
N LYS A 335 13.37 -48.36 -18.51
CA LYS A 335 12.72 -47.61 -19.58
C LYS A 335 13.56 -46.42 -20.05
N LYS A 336 14.08 -45.61 -19.13
CA LYS A 336 14.95 -44.47 -19.46
C LYS A 336 16.25 -44.90 -20.15
N LYS A 337 16.81 -46.06 -19.80
CA LYS A 337 17.99 -46.61 -20.46
C LYS A 337 17.75 -46.96 -21.93
N GLU A 338 16.54 -47.38 -22.28
CA GLU A 338 16.16 -47.72 -23.67
C GLU A 338 15.72 -46.49 -24.48
N GLU A 339 14.90 -45.61 -23.90
CA GLU A 339 14.34 -44.46 -24.60
C GLU A 339 15.30 -43.26 -24.70
N SER A 340 16.12 -43.02 -23.68
CA SER A 340 17.06 -41.89 -23.65
C SER A 340 18.32 -42.20 -22.82
N PRO A 341 19.38 -42.73 -23.47
CA PRO A 341 20.63 -43.07 -22.80
C PRO A 341 21.31 -41.89 -22.08
N GLU A 342 21.09 -40.66 -22.57
CA GLU A 342 21.55 -39.40 -21.97
C GLU A 342 20.86 -39.15 -20.62
N ASP A 343 19.53 -39.24 -20.56
CA ASP A 343 18.75 -39.08 -19.33
C ASP A 343 19.12 -40.13 -18.29
N TYR A 344 19.31 -41.38 -18.74
CA TYR A 344 19.72 -42.47 -17.88
C TYR A 344 21.07 -42.19 -17.20
N ARG A 345 22.06 -41.65 -17.92
CA ARG A 345 23.37 -41.30 -17.34
C ARG A 345 23.26 -40.23 -16.25
N LEU A 346 22.35 -39.28 -16.41
CA LEU A 346 22.12 -38.21 -15.43
C LEU A 346 21.55 -38.76 -14.12
N ILE A 347 20.62 -39.70 -14.19
CA ILE A 347 19.93 -40.24 -13.01
C ILE A 347 20.58 -41.48 -12.40
N ALA A 348 21.42 -42.22 -13.14
CA ALA A 348 22.07 -43.46 -12.68
C ALA A 348 22.67 -43.38 -11.25
N PRO A 349 23.33 -42.29 -10.83
CA PRO A 349 23.87 -42.17 -9.47
C PRO A 349 22.81 -42.12 -8.35
N LEU A 350 21.58 -41.67 -8.66
CA LEU A 350 20.51 -41.46 -7.67
C LEU A 350 19.79 -42.74 -7.27
N TYR A 351 19.90 -43.79 -8.09
CA TYR A 351 19.16 -45.05 -7.92
C TYR A 351 19.31 -45.64 -6.50
N ASN A 352 20.55 -45.80 -6.02
CA ASN A 352 20.81 -46.40 -4.71
C ASN A 352 20.22 -45.56 -3.55
N HIS A 353 20.25 -44.24 -3.68
CA HIS A 353 19.69 -43.33 -2.69
C HIS A 353 18.15 -43.40 -2.66
N ALA A 354 17.51 -43.42 -3.84
CA ALA A 354 16.07 -43.57 -3.95
C ALA A 354 15.58 -44.91 -3.37
N VAL A 355 16.27 -46.02 -3.65
CA VAL A 355 15.96 -47.33 -3.05
C VAL A 355 16.04 -47.28 -1.52
N ALA A 356 17.07 -46.64 -0.96
CA ALA A 356 17.24 -46.50 0.49
C ALA A 356 16.10 -45.68 1.13
N ASN A 357 15.69 -44.59 0.48
CA ASN A 357 14.59 -43.75 0.95
C ASN A 357 13.25 -44.49 0.95
N ILE A 358 12.93 -45.22 -0.13
CA ILE A 358 11.71 -46.03 -0.23
C ILE A 358 11.65 -47.07 0.89
N LYS A 359 12.74 -47.80 1.13
CA LYS A 359 12.81 -48.81 2.21
C LYS A 359 12.65 -48.19 3.60
N THR A 360 13.24 -47.02 3.82
CA THR A 360 13.14 -46.29 5.09
C THR A 360 11.71 -45.81 5.35
N GLU A 361 11.04 -45.29 4.31
CA GLU A 361 9.66 -44.81 4.42
C GLU A 361 8.66 -45.95 4.67
N ILE A 362 8.84 -47.11 4.02
CA ILE A 362 8.04 -48.32 4.29
C ILE A 362 8.21 -48.75 5.76
N ALA A 363 9.44 -48.80 6.27
CA ALA A 363 9.72 -49.15 7.66
C ALA A 363 9.10 -48.13 8.65
N ARG A 364 9.14 -46.84 8.30
CA ARG A 364 8.52 -45.76 9.09
C ARG A 364 7.01 -45.91 9.16
N GLN A 365 6.35 -46.18 8.03
CA GLN A 365 4.90 -46.36 7.98
C GLN A 365 4.44 -47.60 8.77
N GLN A 366 5.17 -48.70 8.69
CA GLN A 366 4.89 -49.90 9.50
C GLN A 366 5.02 -49.61 11.00
N LYS A 367 6.05 -48.87 11.42
CA LYS A 367 6.23 -48.46 12.81
C LYS A 367 5.14 -47.50 13.30
N LEU A 368 4.72 -46.55 12.47
CA LEU A 368 3.63 -45.60 12.77
C LEU A 368 2.27 -46.30 12.91
N ALA A 369 1.96 -47.26 12.04
CA ALA A 369 0.72 -48.04 12.13
C ALA A 369 0.65 -48.83 13.45
N LEU A 370 1.77 -49.44 13.85
CA LEU A 370 1.87 -50.21 15.09
C LEU A 370 1.80 -49.33 16.35
N MET A 371 2.30 -48.09 16.28
CA MET A 371 2.12 -47.10 17.34
C MET A 371 0.66 -46.65 17.45
N LYS A 372 0.01 -46.26 16.34
CA LYS A 372 -1.40 -45.82 16.34
C LYS A 372 -2.32 -46.84 17.01
N GLN A 373 -2.15 -48.13 16.70
CA GLN A 373 -2.93 -49.21 17.30
C GLN A 373 -2.76 -49.31 18.84
N LYS A 374 -1.53 -49.11 19.35
CA LYS A 374 -1.27 -49.11 20.80
C LYS A 374 -1.83 -47.86 21.49
N THR A 375 -1.74 -46.70 20.84
CA THR A 375 -2.26 -45.42 21.37
C THR A 375 -3.79 -45.42 21.46
N GLU A 376 -4.48 -46.06 20.52
CA GLU A 376 -5.94 -46.12 20.46
C GLU A 376 -6.56 -46.99 21.57
N LEU A 377 -5.90 -48.10 21.92
CA LEU A 377 -6.31 -48.95 23.05
C LEU A 377 -6.10 -48.25 24.41
N ALA A 378 -4.98 -47.54 24.59
CA ALA A 378 -4.71 -46.75 25.79
C ALA A 378 -5.69 -45.57 25.94
N ARG A 379 -6.13 -44.98 24.82
CA ARG A 379 -7.13 -43.88 24.78
C ARG A 379 -8.50 -44.31 25.26
N SER A 380 -8.93 -45.51 24.90
CA SER A 380 -10.23 -46.06 25.34
C SER A 380 -10.29 -46.29 26.86
N ASN A 381 -9.23 -46.84 27.45
CA ASN A 381 -9.16 -47.11 28.90
C ASN A 381 -8.99 -45.83 29.74
N ALA A 382 -8.22 -44.86 29.26
CA ALA A 382 -8.06 -43.57 29.94
C ALA A 382 -9.38 -42.78 29.96
N MET A 383 -10.14 -42.76 28.86
CA MET A 383 -11.41 -42.02 28.77
C MET A 383 -12.54 -42.64 29.62
N ALA A 384 -12.60 -43.97 29.74
CA ALA A 384 -13.58 -44.65 30.58
C ALA A 384 -13.40 -44.35 32.08
N THR A 385 -12.17 -44.05 32.50
CA THR A 385 -11.82 -43.72 33.89
C THR A 385 -11.91 -42.23 34.17
N LEU A 386 -11.45 -41.42 33.21
CA LEU A 386 -11.37 -39.96 33.32
C LEU A 386 -12.76 -39.31 33.38
N GLN A 387 -13.72 -39.73 32.54
CA GLN A 387 -15.04 -39.09 32.48
C GLN A 387 -15.79 -39.10 33.83
N PRO A 388 -15.99 -40.24 34.50
CA PRO A 388 -16.71 -40.25 35.78
C PRO A 388 -15.89 -39.60 36.91
N MET A 389 -14.56 -39.59 36.83
CA MET A 389 -13.71 -38.83 37.75
C MET A 389 -13.91 -37.32 37.58
N PHE A 390 -13.93 -36.86 36.33
CA PHE A 390 -14.18 -35.48 35.96
C PHE A 390 -15.57 -35.01 36.40
N ASP A 391 -16.60 -35.84 36.18
CA ASP A 391 -17.97 -35.55 36.63
C ASP A 391 -18.09 -35.49 38.16
N ALA A 392 -17.35 -36.33 38.89
CA ALA A 392 -17.30 -36.29 40.35
C ALA A 392 -16.63 -35.02 40.88
N MET A 393 -15.54 -34.58 40.23
CA MET A 393 -14.88 -33.29 40.55
C MET A 393 -15.82 -32.12 40.29
N LEU A 394 -16.50 -32.08 39.14
CA LEU A 394 -17.47 -31.03 38.81
C LEU A 394 -18.61 -30.93 39.83
N ALA A 395 -19.04 -32.06 40.38
CA ALA A 395 -20.04 -32.11 41.44
C ALA A 395 -19.50 -31.72 42.83
N GLY A 396 -18.23 -31.32 42.95
CA GLY A 396 -17.59 -30.92 44.21
C GLY A 396 -17.40 -32.06 45.20
N LYS A 397 -17.41 -33.33 44.74
CA LYS A 397 -17.17 -34.48 45.61
C LYS A 397 -15.71 -34.52 46.05
N ALA A 398 -15.42 -35.09 47.21
CA ALA A 398 -14.05 -35.26 47.72
C ALA A 398 -13.33 -36.51 47.17
N SER A 399 -14.08 -37.44 46.58
CA SER A 399 -13.58 -38.72 46.08
C SER A 399 -14.40 -39.20 44.89
N TRP A 400 -13.81 -40.06 44.06
CA TRP A 400 -14.50 -40.75 42.97
C TRP A 400 -14.46 -42.26 43.20
N ASN A 401 -15.62 -42.92 43.19
CA ASN A 401 -15.76 -44.36 43.45
C ASN A 401 -15.04 -44.85 44.74
N GLY A 402 -15.02 -44.01 45.78
CA GLY A 402 -14.35 -44.32 47.06
C GLY A 402 -12.83 -44.17 47.05
N MET A 403 -12.24 -43.71 45.95
CA MET A 403 -10.82 -43.39 45.82
C MET A 403 -10.60 -41.87 45.84
N GLU A 404 -9.50 -41.43 46.47
CA GLU A 404 -9.07 -40.04 46.40
C GLU A 404 -8.69 -39.67 44.97
N PHE A 405 -8.83 -38.39 44.63
CA PHE A 405 -8.39 -37.90 43.33
C PHE A 405 -6.86 -37.91 43.24
N PRO A 406 -6.30 -38.31 42.09
CA PRO A 406 -4.86 -38.26 41.87
C PRO A 406 -4.38 -36.81 41.94
N ARG A 407 -3.28 -36.58 42.67
CA ARG A 407 -2.63 -35.27 42.85
C ARG A 407 -1.24 -35.21 42.23
N SER A 408 -0.66 -36.36 41.88
CA SER A 408 0.66 -36.48 41.25
C SER A 408 0.67 -37.46 40.06
N GLU A 409 1.67 -37.34 39.18
CA GLU A 409 1.87 -38.32 38.10
C GLU A 409 2.20 -39.72 38.63
N ALA A 410 2.77 -39.80 39.85
CA ALA A 410 3.02 -41.07 40.51
C ALA A 410 1.70 -41.76 40.90
N ASP A 411 0.73 -41.01 41.42
CA ASP A 411 -0.60 -41.52 41.76
C ASP A 411 -1.29 -42.11 40.52
N LEU A 412 -1.15 -41.45 39.36
CA LEU A 412 -1.70 -41.95 38.10
C LEU A 412 -1.03 -43.25 37.64
N LYS A 413 0.31 -43.33 37.75
CA LYS A 413 1.07 -44.54 37.40
C LYS A 413 0.72 -45.71 38.32
N ASP A 414 0.55 -45.45 39.62
CA ASP A 414 0.13 -46.44 40.62
C ASP A 414 -1.29 -46.96 40.35
N MET A 415 -2.15 -46.12 39.76
CA MET A 415 -3.49 -46.50 39.28
C MET A 415 -3.47 -47.18 37.89
N GLY A 416 -2.30 -47.34 37.27
CA GLY A 416 -2.15 -47.91 35.92
C GLY A 416 -2.64 -46.99 34.80
N ILE A 417 -2.77 -45.69 35.06
CA ILE A 417 -3.22 -44.67 34.12
C ILE A 417 -2.01 -43.95 33.54
N ASP A 418 -1.97 -43.80 32.22
CA ASP A 418 -0.95 -43.00 31.55
C ASP A 418 -1.16 -41.49 31.85
N PRO A 419 -0.16 -40.79 32.43
CA PRO A 419 -0.32 -39.38 32.82
C PRO A 419 -0.60 -38.43 31.66
N ASP A 420 0.05 -38.63 30.51
CA ASP A 420 -0.13 -37.76 29.34
C ASP A 420 -1.54 -37.92 28.76
N MET A 421 -2.05 -39.15 28.75
CA MET A 421 -3.41 -39.45 28.29
C MET A 421 -4.47 -38.88 29.24
N PHE A 422 -4.25 -38.97 30.56
CA PHE A 422 -5.14 -38.40 31.57
C PHE A 422 -5.19 -36.87 31.46
N ILE A 423 -4.02 -36.22 31.44
CA ILE A 423 -3.90 -34.77 31.35
C ILE A 423 -4.45 -34.26 30.01
N GLY A 424 -4.11 -34.91 28.90
CA GLY A 424 -4.59 -34.55 27.57
C GLY A 424 -6.12 -34.69 27.45
N GLY A 425 -6.69 -35.76 28.02
CA GLY A 425 -8.13 -35.94 28.05
C GLY A 425 -8.85 -34.91 28.92
N ALA A 426 -8.32 -34.62 30.12
CA ALA A 426 -8.92 -33.65 31.04
C ALA A 426 -8.93 -32.24 30.44
N ARG A 427 -7.84 -31.87 29.73
CA ARG A 427 -7.76 -30.61 28.97
C ARG A 427 -8.85 -30.52 27.89
N GLU A 428 -9.09 -31.57 27.13
CA GLU A 428 -10.12 -31.56 26.08
C GLU A 428 -11.53 -31.48 26.67
N MET A 429 -11.82 -32.19 27.77
CA MET A 429 -13.11 -32.07 28.47
C MET A 429 -13.34 -30.65 29.01
N LEU A 430 -12.31 -30.04 29.61
CA LEU A 430 -12.35 -28.65 30.04
C LEU A 430 -12.60 -27.71 28.87
N ARG A 431 -11.85 -27.87 27.77
CA ARG A 431 -12.00 -27.04 26.56
C ARG A 431 -13.41 -27.12 25.99
N GLN A 432 -13.98 -28.33 25.87
CA GLN A 432 -15.34 -28.51 25.37
C GLN A 432 -16.39 -27.84 26.25
N ARG A 433 -16.23 -27.89 27.57
CA ARG A 433 -17.12 -27.17 28.51
C ARG A 433 -16.99 -25.66 28.41
N LEU A 434 -15.77 -25.16 28.28
CA LEU A 434 -15.52 -23.73 28.09
C LEU A 434 -16.13 -23.22 26.78
N LEU A 435 -16.03 -24.00 25.70
CA LEU A 435 -16.64 -23.67 24.41
C LEU A 435 -18.17 -23.75 24.43
N SER A 436 -18.74 -24.67 25.21
CA SER A 436 -20.19 -24.82 25.35
C SER A 436 -20.80 -23.88 26.39
N GLY A 437 -20.00 -23.05 27.05
CA GLY A 437 -20.45 -22.10 28.07
C GLY A 437 -20.87 -22.76 29.40
N GLN A 438 -20.44 -24.00 29.65
CA GLN A 438 -20.77 -24.77 30.85
C GLN A 438 -19.73 -24.54 31.94
N TYR A 439 -19.88 -23.45 32.71
CA TYR A 439 -18.89 -23.02 33.70
C TYR A 439 -19.07 -23.62 35.11
N ASP A 440 -20.17 -24.32 35.36
CA ASP A 440 -20.49 -24.82 36.69
C ASP A 440 -19.54 -25.95 37.12
N GLY A 441 -19.06 -25.85 38.36
CA GLY A 441 -18.17 -26.84 38.98
C GLY A 441 -16.73 -26.81 38.49
N LEU A 442 -16.40 -25.96 37.51
CA LEU A 442 -15.04 -25.87 36.96
C LEU A 442 -14.00 -25.50 38.02
N GLN A 443 -14.36 -24.71 39.04
CA GLN A 443 -13.42 -24.36 40.10
C GLN A 443 -12.86 -25.60 40.84
N TYR A 444 -13.67 -26.66 40.97
CA TYR A 444 -13.26 -27.89 41.65
C TYR A 444 -12.33 -28.74 40.80
N VAL A 445 -12.55 -28.76 39.48
CA VAL A 445 -11.67 -29.46 38.53
C VAL A 445 -10.32 -28.75 38.46
N LEU A 446 -10.32 -27.41 38.43
CA LEU A 446 -9.10 -26.61 38.35
C LEU A 446 -8.30 -26.58 39.65
N ALA A 447 -8.96 -26.80 40.80
CA ALA A 447 -8.30 -27.01 42.08
C ALA A 447 -7.48 -28.32 42.12
N ASN A 448 -7.75 -29.28 41.23
CA ASN A 448 -6.90 -30.47 41.12
C ASN A 448 -5.51 -30.07 40.56
N PRO A 449 -4.40 -30.37 41.26
CA PRO A 449 -3.09 -29.87 40.87
C PRO A 449 -2.58 -30.41 39.53
N LEU A 450 -2.94 -31.63 39.12
CA LEU A 450 -2.54 -32.17 37.82
C LEU A 450 -3.28 -31.47 36.68
N ILE A 451 -4.59 -31.37 36.80
CA ILE A 451 -5.45 -30.80 35.76
C ILE A 451 -5.28 -29.27 35.70
N GLY A 452 -5.32 -28.60 36.85
CA GLY A 452 -5.14 -27.16 36.98
C GLY A 452 -3.77 -26.67 36.50
N ASN A 453 -2.67 -27.32 36.92
CA ASN A 453 -1.32 -26.94 36.44
C ASN A 453 -1.17 -27.18 34.94
N ALA A 454 -1.69 -28.30 34.45
CA ALA A 454 -1.64 -28.59 33.03
C ALA A 454 -2.46 -27.58 32.22
N MET A 455 -3.62 -27.17 32.70
CA MET A 455 -4.45 -26.17 32.02
C MET A 455 -3.79 -24.79 32.06
N ARG A 456 -3.25 -24.36 33.21
CA ARG A 456 -2.47 -23.11 33.35
C ARG A 456 -1.29 -23.06 32.39
N THR A 457 -0.51 -24.14 32.32
CA THR A 457 0.65 -24.23 31.41
C THR A 457 0.20 -24.14 29.96
N SER A 458 -0.84 -24.89 29.58
CA SER A 458 -1.38 -24.87 28.21
C SER A 458 -1.94 -23.50 27.82
N MET A 459 -2.67 -22.86 28.73
CA MET A 459 -3.20 -21.51 28.47
C MET A 459 -2.06 -20.50 28.38
N LYS A 460 -1.07 -20.56 29.28
CA LYS A 460 0.12 -19.70 29.23
C LYS A 460 0.84 -19.78 27.88
N ASP A 461 1.19 -20.98 27.44
CA ASP A 461 1.93 -21.19 26.19
C ASP A 461 1.16 -20.68 24.96
N GLN A 462 -0.18 -20.77 25.01
CA GLN A 462 -1.04 -20.33 23.91
C GLN A 462 -1.35 -18.84 23.95
N MET A 463 -1.41 -18.21 25.13
CA MET A 463 -1.82 -16.80 25.27
C MET A 463 -0.81 -15.82 24.70
N ASP A 464 0.48 -16.10 24.88
CA ASP A 464 1.56 -15.28 24.30
C ASP A 464 1.43 -15.18 22.78
N VAL A 465 1.28 -16.34 22.12
CA VAL A 465 1.15 -16.41 20.65
C VAL A 465 -0.20 -15.87 20.20
N ALA A 466 -1.28 -16.22 20.88
CA ALA A 466 -2.64 -15.83 20.49
C ALA A 466 -2.85 -14.32 20.59
N LEU A 467 -2.51 -13.70 21.72
CA LEU A 467 -2.60 -12.25 21.87
C LEU A 467 -1.64 -11.51 20.93
N ALA A 468 -0.51 -12.13 20.55
CA ALA A 468 0.35 -11.59 19.52
C ALA A 468 -0.19 -11.78 18.08
N SER A 469 -1.03 -12.77 17.82
CA SER A 469 -1.65 -12.95 16.51
C SER A 469 -2.86 -12.05 16.27
N MET A 470 -3.36 -11.36 17.31
CA MET A 470 -4.48 -10.44 17.16
C MET A 470 -4.07 -9.26 16.26
N ASP A 471 -4.85 -9.03 15.22
CA ASP A 471 -4.68 -7.95 14.27
C ASP A 471 -5.92 -7.04 14.23
N GLN A 472 -5.86 -6.01 13.40
CA GLN A 472 -6.94 -5.04 13.26
C GLN A 472 -8.13 -5.58 12.45
N SER A 473 -8.11 -6.86 12.04
CA SER A 473 -9.24 -7.49 11.32
C SER A 473 -10.44 -7.72 12.23
N GLY A 474 -10.22 -7.74 13.56
CA GLY A 474 -11.25 -8.05 14.56
C GLY A 474 -11.42 -9.55 14.82
N ASN A 475 -10.61 -10.40 14.18
CA ASN A 475 -10.61 -11.84 14.44
C ASN A 475 -9.96 -12.13 15.80
N MET A 476 -10.71 -12.81 16.67
CA MET A 476 -10.24 -13.22 17.98
C MET A 476 -9.80 -14.68 17.95
N PRO A 477 -8.55 -15.00 18.32
CA PRO A 477 -8.12 -16.38 18.49
C PRO A 477 -9.01 -17.12 19.49
N GLU A 478 -9.29 -18.40 19.22
CA GLU A 478 -10.21 -19.24 20.02
C GLU A 478 -9.90 -19.17 21.52
N ILE A 479 -8.62 -19.31 21.88
CA ILE A 479 -8.22 -19.35 23.29
C ILE A 479 -8.40 -18.00 24.00
N VAL A 480 -8.28 -16.88 23.27
CA VAL A 480 -8.59 -15.53 23.78
C VAL A 480 -10.10 -15.37 23.93
N GLY A 481 -10.89 -15.91 23.00
CA GLY A 481 -12.34 -15.94 23.09
C GLY A 481 -12.84 -16.79 24.27
N ILE A 482 -12.22 -17.94 24.51
CA ILE A 482 -12.49 -18.81 25.66
C ILE A 482 -12.18 -18.08 26.96
N ALA A 483 -11.00 -17.47 27.06
CA ALA A 483 -10.57 -16.69 28.22
C ALA A 483 -11.52 -15.52 28.50
N LEU A 484 -11.95 -14.80 27.46
CA LEU A 484 -12.89 -13.69 27.58
C LEU A 484 -14.29 -14.15 28.00
N SER A 485 -14.77 -15.27 27.45
CA SER A 485 -16.07 -15.83 27.80
C SER A 485 -16.09 -16.35 29.24
N LEU A 486 -14.99 -16.97 29.68
CA LEU A 486 -14.80 -17.34 31.07
C LEU A 486 -14.77 -16.11 31.98
N TYR A 487 -14.02 -15.06 31.61
CA TYR A 487 -14.01 -13.80 32.37
C TYR A 487 -15.42 -13.22 32.52
N ARG A 488 -16.22 -13.20 31.45
CA ARG A 488 -17.60 -12.70 31.50
C ARG A 488 -18.51 -13.54 32.39
N ALA A 489 -18.37 -14.86 32.37
CA ALA A 489 -19.24 -15.76 33.14
C ALA A 489 -18.81 -15.92 34.61
N ARG A 490 -17.49 -15.93 34.84
CA ARG A 490 -16.83 -16.16 36.13
C ARG A 490 -15.55 -15.30 36.19
N PRO A 491 -15.66 -13.99 36.46
CA PRO A 491 -14.52 -13.05 36.45
C PRO A 491 -13.32 -13.48 37.27
N ASN A 492 -13.55 -14.24 38.35
CA ASN A 492 -12.50 -14.63 39.30
C ASN A 492 -11.75 -15.89 38.86
N MET A 493 -12.34 -16.70 37.99
CA MET A 493 -11.69 -17.92 37.47
C MET A 493 -10.60 -17.62 36.45
N ILE A 494 -10.62 -16.43 35.83
CA ILE A 494 -9.59 -16.06 34.86
C ILE A 494 -8.21 -15.96 35.54
N HIS A 495 -8.16 -15.50 36.79
CA HIS A 495 -6.93 -15.36 37.58
C HIS A 495 -6.42 -16.70 38.11
N GLN A 496 -7.29 -17.71 38.25
CA GLN A 496 -6.87 -19.07 38.59
C GLN A 496 -6.20 -19.80 37.40
N LEU A 497 -6.51 -19.39 36.17
CA LEU A 497 -6.07 -20.05 34.94
C LEU A 497 -4.95 -19.32 34.21
N LEU A 498 -4.89 -18.01 34.35
CA LEU A 498 -3.96 -17.15 33.64
C LEU A 498 -3.07 -16.39 34.63
N ASP A 499 -1.80 -16.23 34.26
CA ASP A 499 -0.91 -15.30 34.96
C ASP A 499 -1.57 -13.90 35.02
N PRO A 500 -1.36 -13.12 36.10
CA PRO A 500 -2.02 -11.82 36.31
C PRO A 500 -1.90 -10.86 35.13
N LYS A 501 -0.75 -10.90 34.44
CA LYS A 501 -0.52 -10.18 33.17
C LYS A 501 -1.61 -10.51 32.15
N TRP A 502 -1.80 -11.78 31.80
CA TRP A 502 -2.73 -12.21 30.76
C TRP A 502 -4.19 -11.99 31.17
N ALA A 503 -4.51 -12.27 32.43
CA ALA A 503 -5.82 -11.97 32.99
C ALA A 503 -6.18 -10.48 32.83
N GLY A 504 -5.25 -9.58 33.17
CA GLY A 504 -5.43 -8.13 32.99
C GLY A 504 -5.63 -7.72 31.52
N ARG A 505 -4.95 -8.39 30.58
CA ARG A 505 -5.15 -8.13 29.13
C ARG A 505 -6.54 -8.57 28.65
N ILE A 506 -7.01 -9.73 29.09
CA ILE A 506 -8.36 -10.23 28.76
C ILE A 506 -9.44 -9.31 29.35
N GLN A 507 -9.22 -8.80 30.56
CA GLN A 507 -10.10 -7.80 31.19
C GLN A 507 -10.11 -6.47 30.45
N ALA A 508 -8.94 -6.01 29.99
CA ALA A 508 -8.82 -4.82 29.15
C ALA A 508 -9.62 -4.97 27.84
N LEU A 509 -9.48 -6.12 27.18
CA LEU A 509 -10.23 -6.46 25.98
C LEU A 509 -11.74 -6.49 26.24
N GLY A 510 -12.20 -7.14 27.32
CA GLY A 510 -13.61 -7.16 27.70
C GLY A 510 -14.18 -5.77 27.94
N SER A 511 -13.48 -4.94 28.72
CA SER A 511 -13.90 -3.56 28.99
C SER A 511 -13.97 -2.68 27.74
N LEU A 512 -13.06 -2.89 26.77
CA LEU A 512 -13.11 -2.18 25.50
C LEU A 512 -14.32 -2.62 24.68
N GLN A 513 -14.59 -3.93 24.59
CA GLN A 513 -15.76 -4.47 23.92
C GLN A 513 -17.08 -3.99 24.54
N ASP A 514 -17.17 -3.97 25.87
CA ASP A 514 -18.39 -3.56 26.56
C ASP A 514 -18.65 -2.05 26.36
N SER A 515 -17.60 -1.24 26.20
CA SER A 515 -17.71 0.20 25.96
C SER A 515 -17.94 0.62 24.50
N MET A 516 -17.51 -0.20 23.53
CA MET A 516 -17.45 0.20 22.11
C MET A 516 -18.12 -0.81 21.16
N GLY A 517 -18.64 -1.91 21.68
CA GLY A 517 -19.09 -3.04 20.89
C GLY A 517 -17.97 -4.05 20.61
N GLN A 518 -18.37 -5.29 20.35
CA GLN A 518 -17.46 -6.44 20.25
C GLN A 518 -16.37 -6.25 19.18
N ASP A 519 -16.75 -5.82 17.97
CA ASP A 519 -15.82 -5.69 16.85
C ASP A 519 -14.87 -4.50 17.03
N GLU A 520 -15.40 -3.34 17.43
CA GLU A 520 -14.61 -2.12 17.58
C GLU A 520 -13.67 -2.23 18.78
N GLY A 521 -14.14 -2.78 19.90
CA GLY A 521 -13.31 -3.02 21.09
C GLY A 521 -12.15 -3.99 20.84
N THR A 522 -12.38 -5.04 20.04
CA THR A 522 -11.33 -6.00 19.66
C THR A 522 -10.25 -5.35 18.79
N LYS A 523 -10.66 -4.53 17.82
CA LYS A 523 -9.73 -3.81 16.93
C LYS A 523 -8.86 -2.82 17.70
N ILE A 524 -9.48 -2.02 18.57
CA ILE A 524 -8.75 -1.03 19.39
C ILE A 524 -7.78 -1.71 20.36
N PHE A 525 -8.18 -2.84 20.95
CA PHE A 525 -7.28 -3.64 21.78
C PHE A 525 -6.07 -4.15 20.98
N ALA A 526 -6.28 -4.69 19.78
CA ALA A 526 -5.20 -5.16 18.91
C ALA A 526 -4.24 -4.02 18.52
N MET A 527 -4.76 -2.82 18.25
CA MET A 527 -3.95 -1.63 17.99
C MET A 527 -3.06 -1.25 19.18
N GLY A 528 -3.61 -1.24 20.39
CA GLY A 528 -2.83 -0.97 21.61
C GLY A 528 -1.74 -2.01 21.85
N MET A 529 -2.06 -3.29 21.64
CA MET A 529 -1.09 -4.39 21.73
C MET A 529 0.03 -4.29 20.69
N GLN A 530 -0.29 -3.85 19.48
CA GLN A 530 0.70 -3.61 18.42
C GLN A 530 1.60 -2.42 18.74
N ALA A 531 1.04 -1.34 19.29
CA ALA A 531 1.81 -0.15 19.69
C ALA A 531 2.82 -0.47 20.80
N LEU A 532 2.47 -1.35 21.75
CA LEU A 532 3.36 -1.81 22.82
C LEU A 532 4.48 -2.75 22.35
N ARG A 533 4.54 -3.12 21.06
CA ARG A 533 5.69 -3.87 20.51
C ARG A 533 6.89 -2.98 20.20
N ASP A 534 6.66 -1.70 19.97
CA ASP A 534 7.72 -0.73 19.80
C ASP A 534 8.31 -0.39 21.18
N PRO A 535 9.61 -0.67 21.44
CA PRO A 535 10.22 -0.46 22.75
C PRO A 535 10.12 0.99 23.23
N ASP A 536 10.29 1.96 22.33
CA ASP A 536 10.24 3.38 22.68
C ASP A 536 8.84 3.82 23.11
N THR A 537 7.81 3.33 22.41
CA THR A 537 6.40 3.56 22.77
C THR A 537 6.05 2.86 24.07
N ALA A 538 6.47 1.60 24.25
CA ALA A 538 6.25 0.84 25.47
C ALA A 538 6.86 1.54 26.70
N ASP A 539 8.11 2.00 26.61
CA ASP A 539 8.80 2.69 27.71
C ASP A 539 8.16 4.03 28.06
N LYS A 540 7.70 4.80 27.05
CA LYS A 540 6.97 6.06 27.28
C LYS A 540 5.62 5.82 27.96
N VAL A 541 4.87 4.83 27.50
CA VAL A 541 3.56 4.47 28.08
C VAL A 541 3.75 4.00 29.51
N LYS A 542 4.68 3.06 29.76
CA LYS A 542 5.01 2.53 31.07
C LYS A 542 5.48 3.61 32.04
N THR A 543 6.34 4.52 31.61
CA THR A 543 6.81 5.64 32.43
C THR A 543 5.65 6.56 32.83
N ALA A 544 4.76 6.87 31.88
CA ALA A 544 3.60 7.73 32.15
C ALA A 544 2.58 7.08 33.09
N ILE A 545 2.36 5.76 32.99
CA ILE A 545 1.45 5.02 33.87
C ILE A 545 2.05 4.86 35.28
N ASN A 546 3.35 4.53 35.39
CA ASN A 546 4.02 4.36 36.68
C ASN A 546 4.17 5.66 37.48
N ALA A 547 4.13 6.81 36.81
CA ALA A 547 4.12 8.12 37.47
C ALA A 547 2.80 8.40 38.21
N ILE A 548 1.72 7.68 37.91
CA ILE A 548 0.41 7.87 38.54
C ILE A 548 0.31 6.96 39.78
N PRO A 549 0.01 7.52 40.97
CA PRO A 549 -0.20 6.72 42.17
C PRO A 549 -1.50 5.91 42.05
N MET A 550 -1.57 4.75 42.71
CA MET A 550 -2.76 3.88 42.67
C MET A 550 -3.99 4.60 43.25
N GLY A 551 -3.79 5.37 44.33
CA GLY A 551 -4.83 6.22 44.91
C GLY A 551 -6.05 5.42 45.40
N SER A 552 -7.22 6.04 45.36
CA SER A 552 -8.48 5.44 45.76
C SER A 552 -9.27 4.90 44.57
N SER A 553 -10.21 3.98 44.84
CA SER A 553 -11.25 3.57 43.90
C SER A 553 -12.55 3.23 44.63
N GLU A 554 -13.65 3.13 43.90
CA GLU A 554 -14.95 2.78 44.45
C GLU A 554 -15.14 1.26 44.44
N THR A 555 -15.46 0.68 45.60
CA THR A 555 -15.76 -0.75 45.73
C THR A 555 -16.91 -0.96 46.72
N LEU A 556 -17.57 -2.11 46.63
CA LEU A 556 -18.57 -2.50 47.61
C LEU A 556 -17.86 -2.85 48.92
N ASN A 557 -18.15 -2.08 49.97
CA ASN A 557 -17.65 -2.36 51.31
C ASN A 557 -18.59 -3.33 52.02
N ILE A 558 -18.09 -4.52 52.34
CA ILE A 558 -18.84 -5.59 52.99
C ILE A 558 -19.34 -5.17 54.38
N ARG A 559 -18.63 -4.26 55.07
CA ARG A 559 -19.06 -3.76 56.39
C ARG A 559 -20.30 -2.89 56.33
N THR A 560 -20.40 -2.05 55.31
CA THR A 560 -21.49 -1.07 55.17
C THR A 560 -22.58 -1.54 54.21
N GLY A 561 -22.32 -2.59 53.42
CA GLY A 561 -23.22 -3.03 52.35
C GLY A 561 -23.39 -1.99 51.23
N ALA A 562 -22.49 -1.01 51.16
CA ALA A 562 -22.60 0.14 50.27
C ALA A 562 -21.30 0.36 49.49
N TRP A 563 -21.44 0.92 48.28
CA TRP A 563 -20.32 1.37 47.47
C TRP A 563 -19.68 2.61 48.10
N GLY A 564 -18.36 2.62 48.17
CA GLY A 564 -17.62 3.74 48.72
C GLY A 564 -16.18 3.78 48.23
N TYR A 565 -15.60 4.98 48.26
CA TYR A 565 -14.19 5.16 47.97
C TYR A 565 -13.34 4.57 49.10
N PHE A 566 -12.37 3.75 48.72
CA PHE A 566 -11.32 3.26 49.60
C PHE A 566 -9.96 3.49 48.96
N ASP A 567 -8.95 3.72 49.80
CA ASP A 567 -7.57 3.79 49.35
C ASP A 567 -7.05 2.38 49.08
N ILE A 568 -6.53 2.14 47.87
CA ILE A 568 -5.97 0.84 47.49
C ILE A 568 -4.70 0.64 48.32
N PRO A 569 -4.66 -0.33 49.25
CA PRO A 569 -3.54 -0.46 50.17
C PRO A 569 -2.27 -0.90 49.44
N GLU A 570 -1.11 -0.48 49.95
CA GLU A 570 0.18 -1.00 49.49
C GLU A 570 0.34 -2.50 49.72
N SER A 571 -0.42 -3.08 50.67
CA SER A 571 -0.47 -4.52 50.94
C SER A 571 -1.25 -5.32 49.88
N THR A 572 -1.81 -4.65 48.87
CA THR A 572 -2.46 -5.33 47.74
C THR A 572 -1.41 -6.19 47.00
N PRO A 573 -1.71 -7.46 46.68
CA PRO A 573 -0.77 -8.34 46.01
C PRO A 573 -0.17 -7.70 44.75
N THR A 574 1.15 -7.83 44.59
CA THR A 574 1.90 -7.21 43.48
C THR A 574 1.38 -7.65 42.12
N GLY A 575 0.87 -8.89 42.00
CA GLY A 575 0.22 -9.39 40.80
C GLY A 575 -1.05 -8.62 40.43
N LEU A 576 -1.86 -8.22 41.43
CA LEU A 576 -3.08 -7.45 41.22
C LEU A 576 -2.78 -5.99 40.86
N LEU A 577 -1.84 -5.36 41.57
CA LEU A 577 -1.36 -4.01 41.24
C LEU A 577 -0.71 -3.97 39.85
N GLY A 578 0.02 -5.03 39.49
CA GLY A 578 0.58 -5.23 38.16
C GLY A 578 -0.49 -5.35 37.09
N ALA A 579 -1.56 -6.10 37.33
CA ALA A 579 -2.67 -6.24 36.39
C ALA A 579 -3.39 -4.91 36.10
N ILE A 580 -3.59 -4.05 37.11
CA ILE A 580 -4.13 -2.68 36.92
C ILE A 580 -3.22 -1.87 35.99
N ARG A 581 -1.91 -1.89 36.26
CA ARG A 581 -0.93 -1.13 35.47
C ARG A 581 -0.84 -1.66 34.05
N ASP A 582 -0.78 -2.98 33.85
CA ASP A 582 -0.74 -3.61 32.53
C ASP A 582 -1.99 -3.27 31.71
N GLN A 583 -3.17 -3.26 32.34
CA GLN A 583 -4.42 -2.84 31.71
C GLN A 583 -4.38 -1.34 31.33
N ALA A 584 -3.89 -0.49 32.24
CA ALA A 584 -3.75 0.94 31.98
C ALA A 584 -2.74 1.24 30.86
N GLU A 585 -1.65 0.47 30.78
CA GLU A 585 -0.66 0.56 29.69
C GLU A 585 -1.31 0.25 28.33
N ILE A 586 -2.08 -0.83 28.22
CA ILE A 586 -2.79 -1.18 26.98
C ILE A 586 -3.81 -0.09 26.62
N LEU A 587 -4.61 0.36 27.58
CA LEU A 587 -5.60 1.41 27.35
C LEU A 587 -4.94 2.71 26.90
N LYS A 588 -3.81 3.11 27.50
CA LYS A 588 -3.05 4.29 27.07
C LYS A 588 -2.40 4.09 25.69
N ALA A 589 -1.86 2.91 25.41
CA ALA A 589 -1.24 2.58 24.13
C ALA A 589 -2.22 2.63 22.95
N THR A 590 -3.53 2.51 23.19
CA THR A 590 -4.55 2.71 22.15
C THR A 590 -4.62 4.16 21.63
N GLY A 591 -3.99 5.12 22.33
CA GLY A 591 -4.02 6.55 22.00
C GLY A 591 -5.36 7.23 22.32
N ARG A 592 -6.35 6.50 22.86
CA ARG A 592 -7.68 7.03 23.18
C ARG A 592 -7.78 7.62 24.58
N PHE A 593 -7.01 7.09 25.52
CA PHE A 593 -7.06 7.49 26.92
C PHE A 593 -5.77 8.21 27.31
N THR A 594 -5.91 9.31 28.06
CA THR A 594 -4.79 9.88 28.81
C THR A 594 -4.28 8.89 29.86
N ALA A 595 -3.11 9.11 30.45
CA ALA A 595 -2.59 8.20 31.48
C ALA A 595 -3.55 8.12 32.68
N ASP A 596 -4.08 9.26 33.14
CA ASP A 596 -5.01 9.31 34.25
C ASP A 596 -6.33 8.59 33.93
N GLN A 597 -6.90 8.82 32.75
CA GLN A 597 -8.12 8.14 32.32
C GLN A 597 -7.91 6.62 32.15
N ALA A 598 -6.76 6.21 31.62
CA ALA A 598 -6.43 4.80 31.47
C ALA A 598 -6.27 4.12 32.85
N MET A 599 -5.63 4.80 33.80
CA MET A 599 -5.47 4.31 35.17
C MET A 599 -6.81 4.22 35.90
N GLU A 600 -7.65 5.25 35.85
CA GLU A 600 -8.98 5.22 36.49
C GLU A 600 -9.88 4.12 35.91
N LYS A 601 -9.87 3.95 34.59
CA LYS A 601 -10.64 2.88 33.93
C LYS A 601 -10.12 1.49 34.31
N ALA A 602 -8.79 1.30 34.35
CA ALA A 602 -8.19 0.05 34.78
C ALA A 602 -8.53 -0.28 36.25
N LYS A 603 -8.46 0.71 37.14
CA LYS A 603 -8.85 0.56 38.56
C LYS A 603 -10.29 0.15 38.69
N SER A 604 -11.21 0.89 38.08
CA SER A 604 -12.64 0.56 38.11
C SER A 604 -12.89 -0.86 37.60
N ASN A 605 -12.39 -1.22 36.41
CA ASN A 605 -12.60 -2.54 35.82
C ASN A 605 -12.16 -3.70 36.74
N LEU A 606 -10.98 -3.59 37.34
CA LEU A 606 -10.46 -4.67 38.18
C LEU A 606 -11.15 -4.68 39.54
N ILE A 607 -11.36 -3.52 40.17
CA ILE A 607 -11.87 -3.39 41.53
C ILE A 607 -13.35 -3.76 41.65
N HIS A 608 -14.15 -3.64 40.58
CA HIS A 608 -15.53 -4.16 40.56
C HIS A 608 -15.61 -5.70 40.70
N SER A 609 -14.51 -6.41 40.45
CA SER A 609 -14.39 -7.87 40.67
C SER A 609 -14.04 -8.22 42.13
N PHE A 610 -13.77 -7.22 42.97
CA PHE A 610 -13.44 -7.35 44.38
C PHE A 610 -14.44 -6.61 45.25
N VAL A 611 -14.40 -6.95 46.54
CA VAL A 611 -15.17 -6.34 47.62
C VAL A 611 -14.19 -5.98 48.73
N ASN A 612 -14.43 -4.88 49.43
CA ASN A 612 -13.57 -4.44 50.52
C ASN A 612 -14.08 -4.97 51.86
N TYR A 613 -13.17 -5.57 52.62
CA TYR A 613 -13.36 -5.93 54.02
C TYR A 613 -12.16 -5.45 54.82
N ASP A 614 -12.34 -4.48 55.73
CA ASP A 614 -11.27 -3.91 56.57
C ASP A 614 -10.03 -3.39 55.81
N GLY A 615 -10.24 -2.83 54.62
CA GLY A 615 -9.13 -2.38 53.76
C GLY A 615 -8.45 -3.53 53.02
N VAL A 616 -9.05 -4.71 52.96
CA VAL A 616 -8.52 -5.87 52.22
C VAL A 616 -9.48 -6.16 51.06
N LEU A 617 -8.91 -6.25 49.86
CA LEU A 617 -9.65 -6.65 48.67
C LEU A 617 -9.84 -8.17 48.66
N LEU A 618 -11.09 -8.60 48.79
CA LEU A 618 -11.52 -9.99 48.69
C LEU A 618 -12.26 -10.22 47.37
N PRO A 619 -12.20 -11.42 46.78
CA PRO A 619 -12.88 -11.69 45.51
C PRO A 619 -14.39 -11.60 45.70
N ARG A 620 -15.08 -10.85 44.81
CA ARG A 620 -16.55 -10.66 44.89
C ARG A 620 -17.34 -11.96 44.74
N SER A 621 -16.72 -13.03 44.22
CA SER A 621 -17.33 -14.37 44.15
C SER A 621 -17.78 -14.88 45.50
N ILE A 622 -17.16 -14.45 46.60
CA ILE A 622 -17.58 -14.79 47.97
C ILE A 622 -19.06 -14.45 48.23
N LEU A 623 -19.55 -13.36 47.61
CA LEU A 623 -20.95 -12.95 47.68
C LEU A 623 -21.82 -13.87 46.81
N ASN A 624 -21.38 -14.19 45.59
CA ASN A 624 -22.13 -15.07 44.68
C ASN A 624 -22.29 -16.48 45.26
N THR A 625 -21.29 -16.96 46.00
CA THR A 625 -21.30 -18.28 46.64
C THR A 625 -22.27 -18.39 47.81
N THR A 626 -22.85 -17.27 48.27
CA THR A 626 -23.96 -17.30 49.23
C THR A 626 -25.28 -17.75 48.59
N GLY A 627 -25.42 -17.69 47.26
CA GLY A 627 -26.62 -18.14 46.57
C GLY A 627 -27.86 -17.27 46.77
N VAL A 628 -27.72 -16.06 47.32
CA VAL A 628 -28.83 -15.10 47.52
C VAL A 628 -28.78 -13.97 46.49
N GLU A 629 -29.96 -13.49 46.08
CA GLU A 629 -30.08 -12.52 44.97
C GLU A 629 -29.66 -11.09 45.35
N SER A 630 -29.73 -10.72 46.63
CA SER A 630 -29.33 -9.39 47.12
C SER A 630 -27.87 -9.35 47.53
N GLU A 631 -27.09 -8.46 46.91
CA GLU A 631 -25.68 -8.24 47.26
C GLU A 631 -25.50 -7.66 48.67
N ALA A 632 -26.44 -6.83 49.13
CA ALA A 632 -26.43 -6.29 50.48
C ALA A 632 -26.64 -7.42 51.51
N PHE A 633 -27.56 -8.32 51.22
CA PHE A 633 -27.86 -9.46 52.06
C PHE A 633 -26.73 -10.51 52.07
N ALA A 634 -26.13 -10.78 50.91
CA ALA A 634 -24.94 -11.62 50.81
C ALA A 634 -23.74 -11.02 51.57
N SER A 635 -23.57 -9.68 51.51
CA SER A 635 -22.51 -8.97 52.23
C SER A 635 -22.68 -9.08 53.74
N GLU A 636 -23.92 -9.02 54.24
CA GLU A 636 -24.22 -9.23 55.66
C GLU A 636 -23.74 -10.60 56.16
N GLY A 637 -24.07 -11.66 55.42
CA GLY A 637 -23.67 -13.02 55.79
C GLY A 637 -22.17 -13.22 55.74
N VAL A 638 -21.51 -12.72 54.69
CA VAL A 638 -20.05 -12.84 54.56
C VAL A 638 -19.33 -12.03 55.64
N ARG A 639 -19.81 -10.82 55.97
CA ARG A 639 -19.31 -10.00 57.07
C ARG A 639 -19.33 -10.76 58.39
N HIS A 640 -20.48 -11.36 58.71
CA HIS A 640 -20.67 -12.09 59.96
C HIS A 640 -19.67 -13.24 60.09
N VAL A 641 -19.54 -14.05 59.03
CA VAL A 641 -18.61 -15.19 59.04
C VAL A 641 -17.16 -14.73 59.18
N LEU A 642 -16.75 -13.68 58.47
CA LEU A 642 -15.38 -13.15 58.57
C LEU A 642 -15.09 -12.60 59.98
N ASP A 643 -16.03 -11.86 60.58
CA ASP A 643 -15.90 -11.35 61.94
C ASP A 643 -15.83 -12.50 62.97
N GLU A 644 -16.69 -13.52 62.84
CA GLU A 644 -16.69 -14.71 63.70
C GLU A 644 -15.36 -15.49 63.61
N LEU A 645 -14.84 -15.67 62.40
CA LEU A 645 -13.57 -16.35 62.18
C LEU A 645 -12.39 -15.56 62.78
N LYS A 646 -12.38 -14.24 62.66
CA LYS A 646 -11.37 -13.38 63.30
C LYS A 646 -11.44 -13.47 64.82
N GLU A 647 -12.65 -13.44 65.39
CA GLU A 647 -12.85 -13.54 66.83
C GLU A 647 -12.34 -14.88 67.38
N LYS A 648 -12.65 -15.99 66.69
CA LYS A 648 -12.15 -17.33 67.02
C LYS A 648 -10.63 -17.43 66.95
N GLN A 649 -9.99 -16.70 66.04
CA GLN A 649 -8.54 -16.69 65.87
C GLN A 649 -7.82 -15.88 66.97
N GLY A 650 -8.51 -14.90 67.58
CA GLY A 650 -8.04 -14.12 68.71
C GLY A 650 -7.96 -12.60 68.44
N ALA A 651 -7.82 -11.82 69.51
CA ALA A 651 -7.81 -10.35 69.42
C ALA A 651 -6.69 -9.81 68.51
N GLY A 652 -7.03 -8.87 67.63
CA GLY A 652 -6.10 -8.29 66.66
C GLY A 652 -5.84 -9.14 65.43
N SER A 653 -6.57 -10.25 65.24
CA SER A 653 -6.51 -11.05 64.01
C SER A 653 -6.99 -10.25 62.79
N TRP A 654 -6.41 -10.53 61.64
CA TRP A 654 -6.63 -9.80 60.40
C TRP A 654 -6.81 -10.75 59.22
N VAL A 655 -7.42 -10.24 58.14
CA VAL A 655 -7.71 -11.02 56.93
C VAL A 655 -6.68 -10.68 55.87
N SER A 656 -6.23 -11.68 55.12
CA SER A 656 -5.43 -11.46 53.92
C SER A 656 -5.93 -12.35 52.79
N TYR A 657 -5.70 -11.95 51.56
CA TYR A 657 -6.08 -12.74 50.39
C TYR A 657 -4.86 -13.04 49.51
N ASP A 658 -4.71 -14.31 49.14
CA ASP A 658 -3.74 -14.78 48.17
C ASP A 658 -4.46 -15.08 46.83
N PRO A 659 -4.29 -14.20 45.82
CA PRO A 659 -4.95 -14.34 44.52
C PRO A 659 -4.39 -15.48 43.67
N ASP A 660 -3.16 -15.94 43.92
CA ASP A 660 -2.51 -16.98 43.10
C ASP A 660 -3.03 -18.37 43.46
N GLN A 661 -3.49 -18.52 44.71
CA GLN A 661 -4.08 -19.76 45.24
C GLN A 661 -5.60 -19.67 45.43
N ASP A 662 -6.17 -18.47 45.29
CA ASP A 662 -7.54 -18.13 45.63
C ASP A 662 -7.92 -18.51 47.07
N VAL A 663 -7.05 -18.16 48.02
CA VAL A 663 -7.18 -18.50 49.45
C VAL A 663 -7.27 -17.24 50.30
N ILE A 664 -8.25 -17.21 51.20
CA ILE A 664 -8.43 -16.19 52.23
C ILE A 664 -7.85 -16.73 53.53
N TYR A 665 -6.89 -16.01 54.11
CA TYR A 665 -6.28 -16.36 55.38
C TYR A 665 -6.81 -15.47 56.50
N ILE A 666 -7.17 -16.10 57.62
CA ILE A 666 -7.45 -15.43 58.89
C ILE A 666 -6.19 -15.56 59.75
N ARG A 667 -5.42 -14.48 59.84
CA ARG A 667 -4.08 -14.45 60.44
C ARG A 667 -4.11 -13.86 61.84
N GLN A 668 -3.24 -14.35 62.70
CA GLN A 668 -3.08 -13.80 64.05
C GLN A 668 -2.40 -12.43 64.03
N ALA A 669 -2.65 -11.64 65.07
CA ALA A 669 -2.02 -10.33 65.26
C ALA A 669 -0.49 -10.44 65.19
N GLY A 670 0.15 -9.69 64.28
CA GLY A 670 1.60 -9.67 64.14
C GLY A 670 2.23 -10.95 63.57
N SER A 671 1.44 -11.90 63.06
CA SER A 671 1.93 -13.16 62.49
C SER A 671 1.45 -13.37 61.05
N MET A 672 2.26 -14.08 60.27
CA MET A 672 1.87 -14.63 58.98
C MET A 672 1.24 -16.02 59.11
N GLU A 673 1.14 -16.58 60.31
CA GLU A 673 0.41 -17.85 60.51
C GLU A 673 -1.10 -17.58 60.59
N GLY A 674 -1.89 -18.39 59.89
CA GLY A 674 -3.33 -18.23 59.81
C GLY A 674 -4.05 -19.43 59.22
N LEU A 675 -5.36 -19.49 59.46
CA LEU A 675 -6.23 -20.51 58.90
C LEU A 675 -6.65 -20.11 57.48
N ALA A 676 -6.54 -21.06 56.55
CA ALA A 676 -6.86 -20.90 55.14
C ALA A 676 -8.31 -21.30 54.87
N TYR A 677 -9.03 -20.46 54.11
CA TYR A 677 -10.40 -20.69 53.66
C TYR A 677 -10.52 -20.35 52.19
N TYR A 678 -11.20 -21.17 51.41
CA TYR A 678 -11.57 -20.80 50.05
C TYR A 678 -12.78 -19.86 50.08
N PRO A 679 -12.94 -18.96 49.09
CA PRO A 679 -14.11 -18.08 48.99
C PRO A 679 -15.45 -18.83 49.08
N TRP A 680 -15.51 -20.05 48.52
CA TRP A 680 -16.66 -20.95 48.60
C TRP A 680 -17.00 -21.38 50.03
N ASP A 681 -15.99 -21.65 50.87
CA ASP A 681 -16.21 -22.08 52.25
C ASP A 681 -16.84 -20.97 53.08
N ILE A 682 -16.40 -19.72 52.85
CA ILE A 682 -16.96 -18.56 53.53
C ILE A 682 -18.37 -18.27 52.99
N GLY A 683 -18.58 -18.35 51.69
CA GLY A 683 -19.91 -18.19 51.07
C GLY A 683 -20.95 -19.19 51.56
N ASN A 684 -20.59 -20.47 51.69
CA ASN A 684 -21.50 -21.49 52.23
C ASN A 684 -21.83 -21.28 53.71
N ARG A 685 -20.84 -20.89 54.52
CA ARG A 685 -21.08 -20.54 55.93
C ARG A 685 -21.98 -19.33 56.04
N ALA A 686 -21.81 -18.36 55.15
CA ALA A 686 -22.66 -17.18 55.08
C ALA A 686 -24.10 -17.55 54.67
N TYR A 687 -24.26 -18.42 53.68
CA TYR A 687 -25.58 -18.96 53.30
C TYR A 687 -26.27 -19.68 54.46
N GLN A 688 -25.55 -20.55 55.17
CA GLN A 688 -26.06 -21.25 56.35
C GLN A 688 -26.52 -20.26 57.42
N TYR A 689 -25.67 -19.29 57.77
CA TYR A 689 -26.04 -18.23 58.71
C TYR A 689 -27.30 -17.45 58.28
N LEU A 690 -27.38 -17.03 57.01
CA LEU A 690 -28.51 -16.25 56.49
C LEU A 690 -29.81 -17.05 56.46
N ASN A 691 -29.75 -18.36 56.22
CA ASN A 691 -30.90 -19.26 56.26
C ASN A 691 -31.35 -19.61 57.68
N ASP A 692 -30.40 -19.79 58.59
CA ASP A 692 -30.66 -20.28 59.95
C ASP A 692 -31.07 -19.16 60.92
N THR A 693 -31.03 -17.91 60.48
CA THR A 693 -31.38 -16.73 61.28
C THR A 693 -32.50 -15.92 60.62
N THR A 694 -33.30 -15.23 61.44
CA THR A 694 -34.26 -14.22 60.98
C THR A 694 -33.63 -12.83 60.96
N ALA A 695 -34.19 -11.87 60.21
CA ALA A 695 -33.64 -10.51 60.14
C ALA A 695 -33.59 -9.82 61.51
N GLU A 696 -34.55 -10.11 62.38
CA GLU A 696 -34.67 -9.61 63.75
C GLU A 696 -33.62 -10.23 64.68
N GLU A 697 -33.27 -11.51 64.49
CA GLU A 697 -32.16 -12.15 65.20
C GLU A 697 -30.80 -11.60 64.75
N ARG A 698 -30.65 -11.31 63.44
CA ARG A 698 -29.44 -10.71 62.87
C ARG A 698 -29.23 -9.25 63.24
N LYS A 699 -30.31 -8.51 63.55
CA LYS A 699 -30.25 -7.11 64.01
C LYS A 699 -29.41 -6.95 65.29
N GLY A 700 -29.34 -7.99 66.14
CA GLY A 700 -28.59 -7.95 67.38
C GLY A 700 -29.11 -6.91 68.39
N SER A 701 -28.25 -6.51 69.35
CA SER A 701 -28.61 -5.66 70.51
C SER A 701 -28.23 -4.18 70.38
N ASP A 702 -27.88 -3.70 69.19
CA ASP A 702 -27.59 -2.28 68.91
C ASP A 702 -28.71 -1.63 68.05
N PRO A 703 -29.83 -1.22 68.70
CA PRO A 703 -31.01 -0.72 68.01
C PRO A 703 -30.89 0.73 67.54
N GLU A 704 -29.85 1.48 67.92
CA GLU A 704 -29.69 2.90 67.56
C GLU A 704 -29.09 3.09 66.16
N HIS A 705 -28.40 2.07 65.63
CA HIS A 705 -27.63 2.17 64.39
C HIS A 705 -27.98 1.10 63.36
N THR A 706 -29.11 0.41 63.47
CA THR A 706 -29.53 -0.62 62.50
C THR A 706 -31.04 -0.57 62.20
N VAL A 707 -31.42 -0.63 60.92
CA VAL A 707 -32.81 -0.65 60.43
C VAL A 707 -33.06 -1.94 59.65
N VAL A 708 -34.13 -2.66 59.98
CA VAL A 708 -34.56 -3.85 59.23
C VAL A 708 -35.52 -3.41 58.12
N TYR A 709 -35.23 -3.82 56.87
CA TYR A 709 -36.12 -3.59 55.74
C TYR A 709 -36.33 -4.91 54.98
N GLY A 710 -37.52 -5.50 55.10
CA GLY A 710 -37.78 -6.84 54.58
C GLY A 710 -36.97 -7.90 55.33
N ASN A 711 -36.14 -8.67 54.62
CA ASN A 711 -35.25 -9.69 55.21
C ASN A 711 -33.82 -9.18 55.49
N GLU A 712 -33.55 -7.88 55.26
CA GLU A 712 -32.21 -7.29 55.30
C GLU A 712 -32.00 -6.42 56.55
N VAL A 713 -30.80 -6.45 57.12
CA VAL A 713 -30.38 -5.57 58.21
C VAL A 713 -29.43 -4.49 57.67
N ILE A 714 -29.87 -3.23 57.67
CA ILE A 714 -29.10 -2.08 57.19
C ILE A 714 -28.44 -1.37 58.37
N ASN A 715 -27.12 -1.18 58.34
CA ASN A 715 -26.39 -0.40 59.34
C ASN A 715 -26.42 1.11 59.00
N THR A 716 -26.85 1.95 59.95
CA THR A 716 -27.00 3.41 59.82
C THR A 716 -25.91 4.19 60.56
N ASP A 717 -24.87 3.54 61.11
CA ASP A 717 -23.70 4.25 61.64
C ASP A 717 -22.88 4.85 60.49
N LEU A 718 -23.15 6.12 60.19
CA LEU A 718 -22.59 6.88 59.07
C LEU A 718 -21.41 7.75 59.50
N SER A 719 -20.79 7.48 60.65
CA SER A 719 -19.76 8.31 61.30
C SER A 719 -18.47 8.53 60.50
N GLY A 720 -18.29 7.89 59.34
CA GLY A 720 -17.17 8.15 58.41
C GLY A 720 -17.55 8.47 56.96
N SER A 721 -18.84 8.48 56.61
CA SER A 721 -19.27 8.65 55.21
C SER A 721 -19.53 10.12 54.88
N SER A 722 -19.19 10.55 53.66
CA SER A 722 -19.32 11.92 53.15
C SER A 722 -20.78 12.35 52.91
N LEU A 723 -21.63 12.17 53.92
CA LEU A 723 -23.08 12.16 53.84
C LEU A 723 -23.73 13.52 54.07
N ASN A 724 -23.07 14.60 53.64
CA ASN A 724 -23.77 15.87 53.45
C ASN A 724 -24.63 15.90 52.17
N GLN A 725 -24.56 14.88 51.31
CA GLN A 725 -25.48 14.71 50.17
C GLN A 725 -26.68 13.80 50.45
N GLY A 726 -26.64 12.97 51.51
CA GLY A 726 -27.74 12.03 51.82
C GLY A 726 -28.97 12.67 52.46
N LYS A 727 -28.84 13.88 53.04
CA LYS A 727 -30.00 14.62 53.56
C LYS A 727 -31.00 15.06 52.48
N SER A 728 -30.58 15.21 51.21
CA SER A 728 -31.51 15.60 50.14
C SER A 728 -32.29 14.42 49.55
N LYS A 729 -31.71 13.21 49.55
CA LYS A 729 -32.39 12.01 49.03
C LYS A 729 -33.39 11.40 50.02
N LEU A 730 -33.12 11.44 51.33
CA LEU A 730 -34.07 10.96 52.33
C LEU A 730 -35.33 11.85 52.43
N ARG A 731 -35.20 13.18 52.24
CA ARG A 731 -36.38 14.08 52.21
C ARG A 731 -37.29 13.83 51.01
N ALA A 732 -36.69 13.57 49.84
CA ALA A 732 -37.44 13.18 48.64
C ALA A 732 -38.10 11.80 48.77
N PHE A 733 -37.49 10.87 49.52
CA PHE A 733 -38.04 9.52 49.71
C PHE A 733 -39.16 9.46 50.77
N PHE A 734 -39.11 10.32 51.80
CA PHE A 734 -40.17 10.43 52.82
C PHE A 734 -41.25 11.47 52.50
N GLY A 735 -41.16 12.18 51.38
CA GLY A 735 -42.17 13.17 50.96
C GLY A 735 -42.34 14.33 51.95
N LEU A 736 -41.24 14.82 52.52
CA LEU A 736 -41.23 15.95 53.46
C LEU A 736 -40.83 17.28 52.82
N ASP A 737 -41.04 17.43 51.51
CA ASP A 737 -41.12 18.71 50.78
C ASP A 737 -42.43 18.78 49.98
#